data_AF-A0A640W0G8-F1
#
_entry.id   AF-A0A640W0G8-F1
#
_cell.length_a   1.000
_cell.length_b   1.000
_cell.length_c   1.000
_cell.angle_alpha   90.00
_cell.angle_beta   90.00
_cell.angle_gamma   90.00
#
_symmetry.space_group_name_H-M   'P 1'
#
loop_
_entity.id
_entity.type
_entity.pdbx_description
1 polymer ?
#
loop_
_entity_poly.entity_id
_entity_poly.type
_entity_poly.pdbx_seq_one_letter_code
_entity_poly.pdbx_strand_id
1 'polypeptide(L)'
;MRKTVLTAMAALFCGSSLSGLSAETLLSAQKPVTSGVTATVGTLASITDGDMSNDAPFVFDNQATSDRTVTIDLGREAYVTRLGIHTGSAYRTQAIRKFRVWYSEDGETFSNVLGATRQGLEYADITQEITLAQPIKARFIRFESLERWGASKIREIEVYGSEERPEADTRHFFPLQDADFPKGEADAAFQARIAELNTQVLNRFEENLPRSHPRLHGDEAQYWSYFRPFETANASDYRGENYSYATTKNVFSVYNHRTYGMKKAGWAYPHTLRNIPAARFYLDVNLNASDEDLPKGNATRAMQVLHLIRMIDGCLEFDPDCRFSQANTDRPMHVEGELWALKRKFIRYEFRDFQRQLTGNSANTSCPAVDGVSFPRAKYWHHGYDGCSFNLGAIRMFRPWTAIMDYYWDDNRYWAQPEDHARVMDIMTNYAKMYIEQSDPSHKLHWMVSLHNNWNTITGEAALRFATLVYDEPGYEEMARELLANVLKFSWNHRRIYMDEGMYQEGAGYMATDYSSTGAINNFYMRTIGEPMHAMKWGIGTDTAEWYVNVMGPDGHAVNFGDAWKTQGIRNVIPLDLLLWREMIGLDAPGTTELSTAEQCVAARFFANHYFDDGMSTPMLMGAHLARDWYSEVEACGDQQLADTYAAEFPFNESMFRVDTGRTTWAASGENPTPHVQQSNQSMMAMSCVPNDFPHRELDCFDVKWSVHGSRFIDDTGYGDFTKGYNYYQVKGSKGHVPLTSASDTLEFFAKPVKNVNMDRAFIVLNVAGKTQSMSIGAWMKNTAPDANGWHHIKIPLTAFGEIKPHHWNRVVNGGKGVGSITFLQGSGLHLFREASFGIDEIRFTQGGGDLLWYGDARTDSVEGDALQYSRHRLFVEERSGSGANGTDGWLEIGTNIKATGPVVSFYRDVAEDRIVQNYYDGFAIGANSLIVPDAQFTEDWFARPGQTHMGQIFGKRATGETFEVDTLEGATGLKGVSFDASEVYGKSVDGGWLEKAIRYKIALPNGNFVIVDDFQTRHVNGDTGPRKTSQIQQFWYTPYDNVQTCALPRNGGTSHHVDVTYSGVNTVDFTPRCMILFRGGNVQAEAKGRMSAASLAGNVELKFGPPSFMADDPYFRRFVNEDTITQVNRKRGTDVRRLLRFEPLEPVSEDTRAFLFQGALDHPDPKDALKPQSVVVSKTLPGCETQSFCVQAKIGNETYTLNFDNI
;
A
#
# COMPACT_ATOMS: atom_id res chain seq x y z
N MET A 1 34.38 33.15 -53.87
CA MET A 1 34.23 33.67 -55.26
C MET A 1 32.86 33.22 -55.81
N ARG A 2 32.34 33.89 -56.87
CA ARG A 2 31.35 33.46 -57.91
C ARG A 2 30.40 32.26 -57.58
N LYS A 3 29.04 32.33 -57.60
CA LYS A 3 28.04 32.95 -58.53
C LYS A 3 28.08 32.29 -59.93
N THR A 4 27.04 31.68 -60.52
CA THR A 4 25.79 32.21 -61.16
C THR A 4 25.02 30.94 -61.66
N VAL A 5 23.69 30.67 -61.60
CA VAL A 5 22.40 31.38 -61.85
C VAL A 5 21.98 31.41 -63.35
N LEU A 6 20.65 31.40 -63.64
CA LEU A 6 19.89 31.40 -64.93
C LEU A 6 19.56 30.02 -65.58
N THR A 7 18.45 29.81 -66.35
CA THR A 7 17.13 30.49 -66.47
C THR A 7 16.08 29.65 -67.27
N ALA A 8 14.82 29.77 -66.83
CA ALA A 8 13.48 29.51 -67.43
C ALA A 8 13.20 28.92 -68.85
N MET A 9 12.01 28.28 -68.92
CA MET A 9 10.88 28.49 -69.86
C MET A 9 10.57 27.52 -71.04
N ALA A 10 9.29 27.10 -71.05
CA ALA A 10 8.36 26.99 -72.21
C ALA A 10 8.28 25.73 -73.12
N ALA A 11 7.24 24.92 -72.86
CA ALA A 11 6.05 24.72 -73.74
C ALA A 11 5.91 23.50 -74.70
N LEU A 12 4.67 22.96 -74.67
CA LEU A 12 3.85 22.34 -75.72
C LEU A 12 3.93 20.83 -76.12
N PHE A 13 2.71 20.26 -76.17
CA PHE A 13 2.14 19.18 -77.03
C PHE A 13 2.25 17.66 -76.71
N CYS A 14 1.03 17.06 -76.68
CA CYS A 14 0.60 15.73 -77.18
C CYS A 14 0.79 14.44 -76.34
N GLY A 15 -0.27 13.59 -76.35
CA GLY A 15 -0.34 12.24 -75.75
C GLY A 15 -1.46 12.10 -74.68
N SER A 16 -2.76 11.94 -74.96
CA SER A 16 -3.50 10.79 -75.56
C SER A 16 -3.27 9.44 -74.86
N SER A 17 -4.27 8.64 -74.44
CA SER A 17 -5.74 8.74 -74.55
C SER A 17 -6.46 7.53 -73.90
N LEU A 18 -7.79 7.63 -73.62
CA LEU A 18 -8.75 6.53 -73.34
C LEU A 18 -8.53 5.76 -71.99
N SER A 19 -9.49 5.06 -71.37
CA SER A 19 -10.97 5.07 -71.30
C SER A 19 -11.42 4.03 -70.25
N GLY A 20 -12.52 4.14 -69.52
CA GLY A 20 -13.56 5.16 -69.43
C GLY A 20 -14.59 4.80 -68.33
N LEU A 21 -15.73 5.51 -68.32
CA LEU A 21 -17.13 5.10 -68.06
C LEU A 21 -17.42 3.95 -67.04
N SER A 22 -18.43 4.05 -66.18
CA SER A 22 -19.67 4.84 -66.31
C SER A 22 -20.14 5.47 -64.98
N ALA A 23 -20.93 6.54 -65.10
CA ALA A 23 -21.77 7.10 -64.05
C ALA A 23 -23.12 7.46 -64.69
N GLU A 24 -24.24 7.16 -64.03
CA GLU A 24 -25.59 7.70 -64.32
C GLU A 24 -26.55 7.47 -63.12
N THR A 25 -27.59 8.28 -62.82
CA THR A 25 -27.82 9.71 -63.12
C THR A 25 -29.10 10.28 -62.42
N LEU A 26 -29.09 11.57 -62.01
CA LEU A 26 -30.26 12.47 -61.78
C LEU A 26 -31.32 12.05 -60.70
N LEU A 27 -32.26 12.86 -60.16
CA LEU A 27 -32.62 14.31 -60.04
C LEU A 27 -33.63 14.41 -58.83
N SER A 28 -34.32 15.49 -58.38
CA SER A 28 -34.53 16.94 -58.68
C SER A 28 -35.36 17.53 -57.50
N ALA A 29 -35.58 18.84 -57.28
CA ALA A 29 -34.86 20.11 -57.49
C ALA A 29 -35.81 21.27 -57.05
N GLN A 30 -35.31 22.44 -56.61
CA GLN A 30 -35.73 23.79 -57.09
C GLN A 30 -35.18 24.99 -56.27
N LYS A 31 -34.87 26.06 -57.00
CA LYS A 31 -34.70 27.49 -56.62
C LYS A 31 -35.82 28.28 -57.34
N PRO A 32 -36.07 29.62 -57.16
CA PRO A 32 -35.23 30.71 -56.62
C PRO A 32 -35.98 31.58 -55.55
N VAL A 33 -35.55 32.76 -55.06
CA VAL A 33 -35.39 34.11 -55.70
C VAL A 33 -34.49 35.04 -54.84
N THR A 34 -34.00 36.13 -55.44
CA THR A 34 -33.00 37.09 -54.93
C THR A 34 -33.53 38.31 -54.16
N SER A 35 -32.75 38.80 -53.20
CA SER A 35 -32.54 40.24 -52.95
C SER A 35 -31.10 40.46 -52.43
N GLY A 36 -30.48 41.61 -52.75
CA GLY A 36 -29.04 41.83 -52.51
C GLY A 36 -28.74 42.93 -51.49
N VAL A 37 -27.67 42.74 -50.71
CA VAL A 37 -27.05 43.77 -49.86
C VAL A 37 -25.54 43.74 -50.09
N THR A 38 -24.91 44.90 -50.30
CA THR A 38 -23.46 45.01 -50.50
C THR A 38 -22.73 45.13 -49.16
N ALA A 39 -22.35 43.99 -48.60
CA ALA A 39 -21.25 43.87 -47.65
C ALA A 39 -20.51 42.55 -47.94
N THR A 40 -19.18 42.58 -48.06
CA THR A 40 -18.39 41.36 -48.28
C THR A 40 -18.22 40.62 -46.96
N VAL A 41 -19.30 40.00 -46.49
CA VAL A 41 -19.25 39.00 -45.42
C VAL A 41 -18.52 37.79 -46.00
N GLY A 42 -17.47 37.33 -45.32
CA GLY A 42 -16.76 36.10 -45.71
C GLY A 42 -17.73 34.92 -45.73
N THR A 43 -17.55 34.00 -46.67
CA THR A 43 -18.46 32.85 -46.84
C THR A 43 -18.56 32.04 -45.56
N LEU A 44 -19.73 32.10 -44.93
CA LEU A 44 -20.20 31.08 -43.99
C LEU A 44 -20.11 29.72 -44.70
N ALA A 45 -19.47 28.77 -44.04
CA ALA A 45 -19.48 27.38 -44.43
C ALA A 45 -20.20 26.58 -43.35
N SER A 46 -21.23 25.86 -43.77
CA SER A 46 -22.06 24.99 -42.94
C SER A 46 -21.63 23.54 -43.14
N ILE A 47 -21.35 22.85 -42.04
CA ILE A 47 -21.17 21.39 -42.00
C ILE A 47 -22.56 20.73 -41.91
N THR A 48 -22.80 19.61 -42.62
CA THR A 48 -24.14 19.00 -42.69
C THR A 48 -24.23 17.52 -42.32
N ASP A 49 -23.12 16.78 -42.24
CA ASP A 49 -23.10 15.39 -41.78
C ASP A 49 -21.77 15.09 -41.07
N GLY A 50 -21.84 14.69 -39.80
CA GLY A 50 -20.69 14.31 -38.98
C GLY A 50 -21.13 13.96 -37.55
N ASP A 51 -20.59 12.87 -37.01
CA ASP A 51 -20.81 12.48 -35.61
C ASP A 51 -19.85 13.23 -34.68
N MET A 52 -20.27 13.56 -33.47
CA MET A 52 -19.51 14.34 -32.47
C MET A 52 -19.22 13.55 -31.18
N SER A 53 -19.51 12.25 -31.16
CA SER A 53 -19.38 11.41 -29.97
C SER A 53 -17.94 11.07 -29.53
N ASN A 54 -16.90 11.43 -30.29
CA ASN A 54 -15.52 10.91 -30.10
C ASN A 54 -14.38 11.96 -30.34
N ASP A 55 -14.58 13.24 -30.00
CA ASP A 55 -13.59 14.36 -30.12
C ASP A 55 -12.82 14.45 -31.47
N ALA A 56 -13.48 14.07 -32.58
CA ALA A 56 -12.85 14.08 -33.90
C ALA A 56 -12.77 15.51 -34.49
N PRO A 57 -11.68 15.87 -35.21
CA PRO A 57 -11.50 17.21 -35.76
C PRO A 57 -12.44 17.55 -36.91
N PHE A 58 -13.12 18.70 -36.81
CA PHE A 58 -13.81 19.31 -37.95
C PHE A 58 -12.84 20.07 -38.86
N VAL A 59 -12.21 19.35 -39.79
CA VAL A 59 -11.29 19.87 -40.82
C VAL A 59 -11.93 20.93 -41.72
N PHE A 60 -11.23 22.06 -41.93
CA PHE A 60 -11.72 23.16 -42.79
C PHE A 60 -10.66 23.80 -43.71
N ASP A 61 -10.35 23.19 -44.87
CA ASP A 61 -9.40 23.74 -45.87
C ASP A 61 -9.98 24.93 -46.65
N ASN A 62 -9.51 26.14 -46.34
CA ASN A 62 -9.88 27.38 -47.03
C ASN A 62 -8.70 27.93 -47.86
N GLN A 63 -8.58 27.46 -49.10
CA GLN A 63 -7.49 27.87 -50.00
C GLN A 63 -7.63 29.33 -50.56
N ALA A 64 -8.75 30.01 -50.28
CA ALA A 64 -9.14 31.28 -50.91
C ALA A 64 -9.04 32.51 -49.99
N THR A 65 -8.85 33.67 -50.64
CA THR A 65 -8.80 35.04 -50.09
C THR A 65 -7.67 35.38 -49.10
N SER A 66 -7.64 36.66 -48.72
CA SER A 66 -6.60 37.34 -47.94
C SER A 66 -7.00 37.57 -46.47
N ASP A 67 -8.16 37.08 -46.08
CA ASP A 67 -8.97 37.78 -45.09
C ASP A 67 -8.45 37.54 -43.67
N ARG A 68 -8.64 38.55 -42.80
CA ARG A 68 -8.17 38.47 -41.41
C ARG A 68 -9.04 37.56 -40.56
N THR A 69 -10.29 37.33 -40.96
CA THR A 69 -11.31 36.71 -40.12
C THR A 69 -11.96 35.56 -40.85
N VAL A 70 -12.04 34.40 -40.18
CA VAL A 70 -12.79 33.21 -40.62
C VAL A 70 -13.93 33.00 -39.62
N THR A 71 -15.12 32.60 -40.08
CA THR A 71 -16.24 32.20 -39.21
C THR A 71 -16.78 30.86 -39.70
N ILE A 72 -16.82 29.89 -38.80
CA ILE A 72 -17.22 28.49 -39.03
C ILE A 72 -18.60 28.33 -38.40
N ASP A 73 -19.59 27.78 -39.12
CA ASP A 73 -20.85 27.30 -38.55
C ASP A 73 -20.73 25.79 -38.33
N LEU A 74 -20.82 25.36 -37.07
CA LEU A 74 -20.78 23.95 -36.69
C LEU A 74 -22.08 23.21 -37.07
N GLY A 75 -23.06 23.92 -37.65
CA GLY A 75 -24.37 23.40 -38.08
C GLY A 75 -25.37 23.28 -36.93
N ARG A 76 -24.86 23.05 -35.71
CA ARG A 76 -25.57 22.84 -34.44
C ARG A 76 -24.84 23.56 -33.31
N GLU A 77 -25.47 23.65 -32.15
CA GLU A 77 -24.78 24.04 -30.92
C GLU A 77 -23.86 22.91 -30.45
N ALA A 78 -22.65 23.27 -30.01
CA ALA A 78 -21.61 22.36 -29.55
C ALA A 78 -20.85 22.99 -28.37
N TYR A 79 -20.22 22.17 -27.54
CA TYR A 79 -19.25 22.62 -26.56
C TYR A 79 -17.84 22.47 -27.12
N VAL A 80 -17.27 23.58 -27.61
CA VAL A 80 -15.94 23.61 -28.21
C VAL A 80 -14.86 23.61 -27.12
N THR A 81 -13.91 22.70 -27.23
CA THR A 81 -12.84 22.42 -26.25
C THR A 81 -11.48 22.90 -26.74
N ARG A 82 -11.18 22.70 -28.03
CA ARG A 82 -9.87 22.96 -28.65
C ARG A 82 -10.04 23.41 -30.12
N LEU A 83 -9.05 24.15 -30.62
CA LEU A 83 -8.94 24.57 -32.01
C LEU A 83 -7.56 24.21 -32.57
N GLY A 84 -7.49 23.37 -33.60
CA GLY A 84 -6.28 23.18 -34.40
C GLY A 84 -6.18 24.23 -35.50
N ILE A 85 -5.00 24.77 -35.78
CA ILE A 85 -4.80 25.75 -36.87
C ILE A 85 -3.56 25.40 -37.67
N HIS A 86 -3.74 25.18 -38.97
CA HIS A 86 -2.64 24.89 -39.89
C HIS A 86 -2.35 26.09 -40.78
N THR A 87 -1.09 26.52 -40.82
CA THR A 87 -0.64 27.61 -41.70
C THR A 87 0.21 27.04 -42.83
N GLY A 88 -0.26 27.17 -44.06
CA GLY A 88 0.22 26.37 -45.21
C GLY A 88 1.59 26.76 -45.79
N SER A 89 2.56 27.17 -44.96
CA SER A 89 3.86 27.66 -45.40
C SER A 89 5.00 27.31 -44.42
N ALA A 90 5.85 26.36 -44.82
CA ALA A 90 7.12 26.06 -44.14
C ALA A 90 8.19 27.20 -44.25
N TYR A 91 7.88 28.34 -44.87
CA TYR A 91 8.78 29.49 -44.94
C TYR A 91 8.65 30.39 -43.70
N ARG A 92 9.73 30.44 -42.91
CA ARG A 92 9.92 31.20 -41.64
C ARG A 92 9.54 32.70 -41.64
N THR A 93 9.14 33.27 -42.78
CA THR A 93 8.72 34.67 -42.92
C THR A 93 7.20 34.84 -43.07
N GLN A 94 6.42 33.75 -43.03
CA GLN A 94 4.97 33.77 -43.22
C GLN A 94 4.24 33.09 -42.05
N ALA A 95 4.08 33.79 -40.92
CA ALA A 95 3.38 33.29 -39.74
C ALA A 95 2.34 34.29 -39.20
N ILE A 96 1.30 33.78 -38.55
CA ILE A 96 0.41 34.57 -37.69
C ILE A 96 1.16 34.77 -36.35
N ARG A 97 1.09 35.96 -35.75
CA ARG A 97 1.79 36.28 -34.48
C ARG A 97 0.84 36.66 -33.34
N LYS A 98 -0.38 37.07 -33.69
CA LYS A 98 -1.47 37.35 -32.75
C LYS A 98 -2.79 37.02 -33.42
N PHE A 99 -3.70 36.45 -32.64
CA PHE A 99 -5.06 36.18 -33.05
C PHE A 99 -6.03 36.44 -31.88
N ARG A 100 -7.31 36.31 -32.15
CA ARG A 100 -8.41 36.30 -31.20
C ARG A 100 -9.44 35.28 -31.64
N VAL A 101 -9.97 34.52 -30.70
CA VAL A 101 -11.11 33.62 -30.93
C VAL A 101 -12.35 34.29 -30.37
N TRP A 102 -13.42 34.29 -31.16
CA TRP A 102 -14.76 34.67 -30.75
C TRP A 102 -15.70 33.49 -30.92
N TYR A 103 -16.81 33.49 -30.19
CA TYR A 103 -17.88 32.50 -30.30
C TYR A 103 -19.26 33.15 -30.28
N SER A 104 -20.25 32.45 -30.79
CA SER A 104 -21.65 32.90 -30.87
C SER A 104 -22.59 31.69 -30.96
N GLU A 105 -23.77 31.79 -30.36
CA GLU A 105 -24.85 30.79 -30.48
C GLU A 105 -25.83 31.15 -31.61
N ASP A 106 -26.00 32.44 -31.90
CA ASP A 106 -27.00 33.02 -32.81
C ASP A 106 -26.49 33.35 -34.23
N GLY A 107 -25.17 33.50 -34.41
CA GLY A 107 -24.53 33.95 -35.64
C GLY A 107 -24.46 35.48 -35.80
N GLU A 108 -25.00 36.24 -34.84
CA GLU A 108 -25.04 37.70 -34.85
C GLU A 108 -24.17 38.30 -33.73
N THR A 109 -24.34 37.78 -32.51
CA THR A 109 -23.72 38.29 -31.28
C THR A 109 -22.46 37.49 -30.92
N PHE A 110 -21.28 38.07 -31.17
CA PHE A 110 -20.00 37.39 -30.93
C PHE A 110 -19.32 37.84 -29.63
N SER A 111 -19.16 36.88 -28.71
CA SER A 111 -18.41 37.01 -27.46
C SER A 111 -16.95 36.63 -27.65
N ASN A 112 -16.02 37.34 -27.00
CA ASN A 112 -14.58 37.07 -27.07
C ASN A 112 -14.19 35.95 -26.10
N VAL A 113 -13.41 34.96 -26.54
CA VAL A 113 -12.92 33.87 -25.68
C VAL A 113 -11.75 34.38 -24.85
N LEU A 114 -12.00 34.69 -23.58
CA LEU A 114 -10.96 35.05 -22.61
C LEU A 114 -9.93 33.92 -22.48
N GLY A 115 -8.65 34.28 -22.45
CA GLY A 115 -7.51 33.35 -22.47
C GLY A 115 -6.94 33.09 -23.88
N ALA A 116 -7.79 32.88 -24.89
CA ALA A 116 -7.39 32.50 -26.25
C ALA A 116 -6.74 33.63 -27.10
N THR A 117 -6.14 34.64 -26.46
CA THR A 117 -5.63 35.85 -27.14
C THR A 117 -4.10 35.98 -27.14
N ARG A 118 -3.35 35.03 -26.56
CA ARG A 118 -1.90 35.22 -26.36
C ARG A 118 -1.04 33.95 -26.17
N GLN A 119 -0.89 33.16 -27.23
CA GLN A 119 0.41 32.52 -27.52
C GLN A 119 1.04 33.19 -28.75
N GLY A 120 2.37 33.32 -28.76
CA GLY A 120 3.10 33.60 -29.99
C GLY A 120 3.39 32.27 -30.67
N LEU A 121 2.99 32.11 -31.93
CA LEU A 121 3.23 30.85 -32.65
C LEU A 121 4.75 30.67 -32.84
N GLU A 122 5.28 29.50 -32.50
CA GLU A 122 6.71 29.21 -32.64
C GLU A 122 7.08 29.04 -34.14
N TYR A 123 8.32 29.37 -34.52
CA TYR A 123 8.70 29.55 -35.94
C TYR A 123 8.97 28.26 -36.72
N ALA A 124 8.49 27.11 -36.23
CA ALA A 124 8.82 25.78 -36.74
C ALA A 124 7.60 24.98 -37.24
N ASP A 125 6.47 25.06 -36.54
CA ASP A 125 5.39 24.09 -36.69
C ASP A 125 4.33 24.50 -37.72
N ILE A 126 3.86 23.51 -38.48
CA ILE A 126 2.87 23.70 -39.57
C ILE A 126 1.45 23.75 -39.02
N THR A 127 1.24 23.09 -37.89
CA THR A 127 -0.01 22.93 -37.12
C THR A 127 0.22 23.47 -35.72
N GLN A 128 -0.73 24.21 -35.16
CA GLN A 128 -0.72 24.58 -33.74
C GLN A 128 -2.11 24.44 -33.14
N GLU A 129 -2.19 23.73 -32.01
CA GLU A 129 -3.42 23.55 -31.24
C GLU A 129 -3.58 24.65 -30.18
N ILE A 130 -4.84 24.99 -29.90
CA ILE A 130 -5.26 26.02 -28.94
C ILE A 130 -6.39 25.41 -28.10
N THR A 131 -6.03 24.83 -26.96
CA THR A 131 -7.00 24.41 -25.93
C THR A 131 -7.64 25.64 -25.30
N LEU A 132 -8.96 25.60 -25.11
CA LEU A 132 -9.71 26.71 -24.51
C LEU A 132 -9.73 26.54 -22.98
N ALA A 133 -9.66 27.65 -22.24
CA ALA A 133 -9.57 27.64 -20.77
C ALA A 133 -10.82 27.09 -20.07
N GLN A 134 -11.94 26.94 -20.80
CA GLN A 134 -13.16 26.25 -20.41
C GLN A 134 -13.91 25.87 -21.70
N PRO A 135 -14.67 24.75 -21.73
CA PRO A 135 -15.52 24.42 -22.88
C PRO A 135 -16.55 25.52 -23.12
N ILE A 136 -16.60 26.08 -24.32
CA ILE A 136 -17.55 27.14 -24.68
C ILE A 136 -18.70 26.57 -25.49
N LYS A 137 -19.94 26.81 -25.03
CA LYS A 137 -21.12 26.51 -25.84
C LYS A 137 -21.16 27.51 -27.00
N ALA A 138 -21.18 27.01 -28.22
CA ALA A 138 -21.12 27.80 -29.43
C ALA A 138 -21.77 27.04 -30.59
N ARG A 139 -22.40 27.77 -31.50
CA ARG A 139 -22.70 27.27 -32.85
C ARG A 139 -21.71 27.81 -33.87
N PHE A 140 -21.24 29.03 -33.68
CA PHE A 140 -20.33 29.71 -34.58
C PHE A 140 -19.01 30.03 -33.87
N ILE A 141 -17.90 29.56 -34.43
CA ILE A 141 -16.55 29.95 -33.99
C ILE A 141 -15.95 30.90 -35.01
N ARG A 142 -15.41 32.04 -34.55
CA ARG A 142 -14.78 33.06 -35.38
C ARG A 142 -13.33 33.28 -34.97
N PHE A 143 -12.40 32.92 -35.85
CA PHE A 143 -10.98 33.21 -35.70
C PHE A 143 -10.64 34.55 -36.36
N GLU A 144 -9.98 35.46 -35.65
CA GLU A 144 -9.54 36.77 -36.12
C GLU A 144 -8.02 36.90 -35.98
N SER A 145 -7.30 37.00 -37.09
CA SER A 145 -5.85 37.20 -37.14
C SER A 145 -5.50 38.69 -37.01
N LEU A 146 -4.91 39.05 -35.86
CA LEU A 146 -4.61 40.44 -35.48
C LEU A 146 -3.24 40.92 -36.00
N GLU A 147 -2.23 40.03 -36.02
CA GLU A 147 -0.88 40.33 -36.52
C GLU A 147 -0.38 39.17 -37.40
N ARG A 148 0.11 39.51 -38.60
CA ARG A 148 0.67 38.57 -39.59
C ARG A 148 2.04 39.05 -40.07
N TRP A 149 2.95 38.12 -40.32
CA TRP A 149 4.15 38.32 -41.13
C TRP A 149 3.96 37.71 -42.52
N GLY A 150 4.52 38.37 -43.53
CA GLY A 150 4.45 37.94 -44.93
C GLY A 150 3.02 37.80 -45.47
N ALA A 151 2.86 36.94 -46.48
CA ALA A 151 1.57 36.60 -47.07
C ALA A 151 0.93 35.36 -46.41
N SER A 152 1.06 35.24 -45.08
CA SER A 152 0.57 34.09 -44.32
C SER A 152 -0.92 33.85 -44.53
N LYS A 153 -1.23 32.67 -45.06
CA LYS A 153 -2.59 32.14 -45.16
C LYS A 153 -2.84 31.16 -44.01
N ILE A 154 -4.01 31.29 -43.40
CA ILE A 154 -4.66 30.15 -42.75
C ILE A 154 -4.93 29.16 -43.89
N ARG A 155 -4.49 27.91 -43.75
CA ARG A 155 -4.94 26.85 -44.66
C ARG A 155 -6.18 26.20 -44.09
N GLU A 156 -6.10 25.82 -42.82
CA GLU A 156 -7.02 24.89 -42.20
C GLU A 156 -7.26 25.31 -40.75
N ILE A 157 -8.50 25.18 -40.29
CA ILE A 157 -8.85 25.25 -38.88
C ILE A 157 -9.62 23.98 -38.57
N GLU A 158 -9.21 23.26 -37.53
CA GLU A 158 -9.92 22.13 -36.96
C GLU A 158 -10.64 22.60 -35.69
N VAL A 159 -11.88 22.19 -35.51
CA VAL A 159 -12.64 22.43 -34.28
C VAL A 159 -12.89 21.10 -33.59
N TYR A 160 -12.66 21.06 -32.28
CA TYR A 160 -12.86 19.90 -31.40
C TYR A 160 -13.93 20.22 -30.35
N GLY A 161 -14.77 19.24 -29.99
CA GLY A 161 -15.90 19.42 -29.07
C GLY A 161 -17.07 18.45 -29.29
N SER A 162 -18.02 18.46 -28.35
CA SER A 162 -19.16 17.51 -28.27
C SER A 162 -20.53 18.22 -28.28
N GLU A 163 -21.62 17.51 -28.56
CA GLU A 163 -23.00 18.08 -28.49
C GLU A 163 -23.42 18.27 -27.03
N GLU A 164 -23.29 17.20 -26.27
CA GLU A 164 -23.37 17.22 -24.82
C GLU A 164 -22.25 18.11 -24.26
N ARG A 165 -22.51 18.74 -23.12
CA ARG A 165 -21.44 19.39 -22.36
C ARG A 165 -20.46 18.28 -21.95
N PRO A 166 -19.14 18.36 -22.27
CA PRO A 166 -18.17 17.47 -21.67
C PRO A 166 -18.36 17.60 -20.16
N GLU A 167 -18.73 16.52 -19.48
CA GLU A 167 -19.07 16.55 -18.06
C GLU A 167 -17.84 16.99 -17.27
N ALA A 168 -17.79 18.29 -16.96
CA ALA A 168 -16.56 19.10 -17.02
C ALA A 168 -15.37 18.40 -16.36
N ASP A 169 -14.51 17.78 -17.20
CA ASP A 169 -13.93 16.45 -16.94
C ASP A 169 -13.86 16.11 -15.46
N THR A 170 -14.76 15.25 -14.99
CA THR A 170 -14.87 14.99 -13.55
C THR A 170 -13.67 14.22 -12.97
N ARG A 171 -12.79 13.65 -13.80
CA ARG A 171 -11.43 13.23 -13.38
C ARG A 171 -10.59 14.46 -12.99
N HIS A 172 -10.79 15.56 -13.70
CA HIS A 172 -10.23 16.89 -13.44
C HIS A 172 -11.14 17.78 -12.58
N PHE A 173 -11.55 17.30 -11.39
CA PHE A 173 -11.97 18.23 -10.32
C PHE A 173 -10.84 19.18 -9.85
N PHE A 174 -9.64 19.05 -10.43
CA PHE A 174 -8.60 20.06 -10.49
C PHE A 174 -8.02 20.15 -11.92
N PRO A 175 -8.44 21.11 -12.77
CA PRO A 175 -7.78 21.36 -14.04
C PRO A 175 -6.46 22.12 -13.82
N LEU A 176 -5.41 21.36 -13.55
CA LEU A 176 -4.10 21.67 -14.13
C LEU A 176 -4.16 21.17 -15.57
N GLN A 177 -3.63 21.90 -16.54
CA GLN A 177 -3.56 21.36 -17.90
C GLN A 177 -2.49 20.26 -17.93
N ASP A 178 -2.61 19.28 -18.82
CA ASP A 178 -1.64 18.17 -18.93
C ASP A 178 -0.21 18.66 -19.19
N ALA A 179 -0.08 19.85 -19.78
CA ALA A 179 1.19 20.56 -19.97
C ALA A 179 1.83 21.09 -18.68
N ASP A 180 1.13 21.10 -17.54
CA ASP A 180 1.61 21.56 -16.23
C ASP A 180 2.01 20.40 -15.32
N PHE A 181 1.40 19.22 -15.45
CA PHE A 181 1.76 18.02 -14.69
C PHE A 181 3.27 17.67 -14.76
N PRO A 182 3.91 17.67 -15.95
CA PRO A 182 5.36 17.43 -16.09
C PRO A 182 6.27 18.50 -15.45
N LYS A 183 5.73 19.69 -15.11
CA LYS A 183 6.48 20.77 -14.44
C LYS A 183 6.57 20.55 -12.91
N GLY A 184 5.64 19.77 -12.36
CA GLY A 184 5.59 19.36 -10.96
C GLY A 184 5.44 20.51 -9.95
N GLU A 185 5.72 20.23 -8.68
CA GLU A 185 5.62 21.20 -7.57
C GLU A 185 6.51 22.43 -7.68
N ALA A 186 7.43 22.49 -8.64
CA ALA A 186 8.22 23.68 -8.92
C ALA A 186 7.44 24.73 -9.74
N ASP A 187 6.30 24.39 -10.32
CA ASP A 187 5.48 25.31 -11.09
C ASP A 187 4.78 26.37 -10.20
N ALA A 188 4.88 27.62 -10.62
CA ALA A 188 4.37 28.76 -9.86
C ALA A 188 2.84 28.88 -9.88
N ALA A 189 2.16 28.41 -10.92
CA ALA A 189 0.70 28.37 -10.97
C ALA A 189 0.15 27.24 -10.09
N PHE A 190 0.81 26.07 -10.07
CA PHE A 190 0.43 25.00 -9.14
C PHE A 190 0.62 25.41 -7.67
N GLN A 191 1.76 26.03 -7.33
CA GLN A 191 1.98 26.56 -5.97
C GLN A 191 1.00 27.67 -5.59
N ALA A 192 0.63 28.55 -6.54
CA ALA A 192 -0.42 29.54 -6.32
C ALA A 192 -1.79 28.89 -6.07
N ARG A 193 -2.14 27.82 -6.78
CA ARG A 193 -3.39 27.07 -6.58
C ARG A 193 -3.42 26.30 -5.25
N ILE A 194 -2.28 25.73 -4.82
CA ILE A 194 -2.15 25.16 -3.46
C ILE A 194 -2.40 26.23 -2.40
N ALA A 195 -1.81 27.43 -2.55
CA ALA A 195 -2.01 28.53 -1.62
C ALA A 195 -3.47 28.99 -1.58
N GLU A 196 -4.11 29.16 -2.74
CA GLU A 196 -5.52 29.52 -2.87
C GLU A 196 -6.44 28.51 -2.15
N LEU A 197 -6.27 27.21 -2.42
CA LEU A 197 -7.08 26.14 -1.81
C LEU A 197 -6.85 26.04 -0.30
N ASN A 198 -5.61 26.19 0.17
CA ASN A 198 -5.32 26.23 1.60
C ASN A 198 -5.95 27.46 2.27
N THR A 199 -5.96 28.63 1.61
CA THR A 199 -6.68 29.83 2.10
C THR A 199 -8.19 29.61 2.09
N GLN A 200 -8.77 28.95 1.08
CA GLN A 200 -10.19 28.60 1.07
C GLN A 200 -10.56 27.72 2.28
N VAL A 201 -9.80 26.66 2.55
CA VAL A 201 -10.04 25.78 3.72
C VAL A 201 -9.84 26.53 5.04
N LEU A 202 -8.81 27.37 5.17
CA LEU A 202 -8.58 28.17 6.38
C LEU A 202 -9.73 29.17 6.64
N ASN A 203 -10.18 29.89 5.61
CA ASN A 203 -11.31 30.81 5.72
C ASN A 203 -12.59 30.06 6.11
N ARG A 204 -12.85 28.90 5.51
CA ARG A 204 -14.01 28.04 5.83
C ARG A 204 -13.96 27.48 7.25
N PHE A 205 -12.78 27.20 7.77
CA PHE A 205 -12.58 26.84 9.18
C PHE A 205 -12.96 28.01 10.10
N GLU A 206 -12.59 29.24 9.75
CA GLU A 206 -12.96 30.42 10.52
C GLU A 206 -14.45 30.82 10.37
N GLU A 207 -15.05 30.58 9.20
CA GLU A 207 -16.47 30.85 8.93
C GLU A 207 -17.42 29.85 9.61
N ASN A 208 -17.14 28.55 9.48
CA ASN A 208 -18.14 27.50 9.73
C ASN A 208 -17.92 26.68 11.02
N LEU A 209 -16.75 26.74 11.65
CA LEU A 209 -16.49 25.97 12.88
C LEU A 209 -17.44 26.39 14.03
N PRO A 210 -18.08 25.44 14.73
CA PRO A 210 -18.84 25.73 15.95
C PRO A 210 -17.98 26.44 17.00
N ARG A 211 -18.45 27.60 17.43
CA ARG A 211 -17.75 28.43 18.44
C ARG A 211 -17.90 27.88 19.87
N SER A 212 -18.94 27.09 20.12
CA SER A 212 -19.10 26.24 21.31
C SER A 212 -18.73 24.79 21.00
N HIS A 213 -18.43 24.02 22.04
CA HIS A 213 -18.34 22.56 21.94
C HIS A 213 -19.74 21.92 21.86
N PRO A 214 -19.88 20.71 21.25
CA PRO A 214 -18.84 19.93 20.57
C PRO A 214 -18.54 20.44 19.15
N ARG A 215 -17.25 20.56 18.80
CA ARG A 215 -16.74 21.08 17.51
C ARG A 215 -16.40 19.97 16.50
N LEU A 216 -15.85 18.85 16.96
CA LEU A 216 -15.19 17.85 16.09
C LEU A 216 -16.13 17.04 15.22
N HIS A 217 -17.37 16.88 15.65
CA HIS A 217 -18.38 16.12 14.92
C HIS A 217 -19.73 16.87 14.91
N GLY A 218 -19.66 18.20 15.07
CA GLY A 218 -20.82 19.07 15.30
C GLY A 218 -21.48 18.87 16.65
N ASP A 219 -22.56 19.63 16.89
CA ASP A 219 -23.48 19.44 18.01
C ASP A 219 -24.34 18.17 17.85
N GLU A 220 -25.11 17.81 18.87
CA GLU A 220 -25.99 16.62 18.88
C GLU A 220 -27.02 16.62 17.72
N ALA A 221 -27.47 17.79 17.25
CA ALA A 221 -28.43 17.90 16.14
C ALA A 221 -27.76 17.67 14.78
N GLN A 222 -26.58 18.26 14.57
CA GLN A 222 -25.72 18.02 13.42
C GLN A 222 -25.29 16.54 13.36
N TYR A 223 -24.87 15.99 14.50
CA TYR A 223 -24.46 14.59 14.65
C TYR A 223 -25.60 13.61 14.33
N TRP A 224 -26.78 13.85 14.91
CA TRP A 224 -27.99 13.08 14.63
C TRP A 224 -28.39 13.19 13.16
N SER A 225 -28.41 14.40 12.60
CA SER A 225 -28.76 14.63 11.20
C SER A 225 -27.81 13.92 10.23
N TYR A 226 -26.51 13.84 10.54
CA TYR A 226 -25.52 13.15 9.72
C TYR A 226 -25.74 11.63 9.66
N PHE A 227 -26.06 11.01 10.80
CA PHE A 227 -26.29 9.55 10.87
C PHE A 227 -27.74 9.13 10.59
N ARG A 228 -28.68 10.09 10.54
CA ARG A 228 -30.09 9.86 10.23
C ARG A 228 -30.36 8.99 8.99
N PRO A 229 -29.61 9.07 7.86
CA PRO A 229 -29.85 8.21 6.70
C PRO A 229 -29.85 6.72 7.04
N PHE A 230 -28.86 6.25 7.82
CA PHE A 230 -28.83 4.86 8.32
C PHE A 230 -30.03 4.55 9.21
N GLU A 231 -30.40 5.46 10.12
CA GLU A 231 -31.52 5.27 11.04
C GLU A 231 -32.91 5.35 10.37
N THR A 232 -32.99 5.90 9.15
CA THR A 232 -34.22 5.86 8.33
C THR A 232 -34.32 4.67 7.38
N ALA A 233 -33.22 3.93 7.15
CA ALA A 233 -33.23 2.79 6.23
C ALA A 233 -33.95 1.58 6.83
N ASN A 234 -34.85 0.98 6.04
CA ASN A 234 -35.76 -0.05 6.54
C ASN A 234 -35.12 -1.45 6.55
N ALA A 235 -35.05 -2.07 7.72
CA ALA A 235 -34.36 -3.33 7.93
C ALA A 235 -34.96 -4.55 7.18
N SER A 236 -36.17 -4.48 6.63
CA SER A 236 -36.72 -5.56 5.78
C SER A 236 -36.12 -5.61 4.38
N ASP A 237 -35.64 -4.47 3.89
CA ASP A 237 -35.24 -4.32 2.48
C ASP A 237 -33.87 -5.03 2.26
N TYR A 238 -33.13 -5.17 3.36
CA TYR A 238 -31.84 -5.84 3.45
C TYR A 238 -31.92 -7.39 3.60
N ARG A 239 -32.14 -8.13 2.49
CA ARG A 239 -32.34 -9.61 2.40
C ARG A 239 -31.20 -10.58 2.89
N GLY A 240 -31.18 -11.07 4.14
CA GLY A 240 -30.32 -12.23 4.53
C GLY A 240 -29.27 -11.99 5.64
N GLU A 241 -28.43 -13.00 5.93
CA GLU A 241 -27.62 -13.11 7.16
C GLU A 241 -26.59 -12.00 7.42
N ASN A 242 -26.34 -11.75 8.71
CA ASN A 242 -25.82 -10.47 9.22
C ASN A 242 -24.32 -10.45 9.59
N TYR A 243 -23.63 -11.59 9.57
CA TYR A 243 -22.21 -11.70 9.98
C TYR A 243 -21.40 -12.70 9.12
N SER A 244 -21.97 -13.18 8.03
CA SER A 244 -21.31 -14.08 7.09
C SER A 244 -20.29 -13.30 6.24
N TYR A 245 -19.13 -13.93 6.01
CA TYR A 245 -18.12 -13.43 5.09
C TYR A 245 -18.72 -13.26 3.68
N ALA A 246 -18.29 -12.20 2.99
CA ALA A 246 -18.65 -11.89 1.62
C ALA A 246 -20.16 -11.77 1.34
N THR A 247 -20.88 -11.05 2.20
CA THR A 247 -22.27 -10.63 1.93
C THR A 247 -22.42 -9.12 1.80
N THR A 248 -23.28 -8.72 0.86
CA THR A 248 -23.47 -7.35 0.36
C THR A 248 -23.99 -6.34 1.40
N LYS A 249 -24.57 -6.82 2.50
CA LYS A 249 -25.36 -5.98 3.43
C LYS A 249 -24.71 -5.81 4.79
N ASN A 250 -23.46 -6.23 4.89
CA ASN A 250 -22.68 -6.05 6.11
C ASN A 250 -22.52 -4.56 6.48
N VAL A 251 -22.66 -3.60 5.54
CA VAL A 251 -22.61 -2.15 5.84
C VAL A 251 -23.67 -1.75 6.86
N PHE A 252 -24.95 -1.93 6.53
CA PHE A 252 -26.08 -1.63 7.41
C PHE A 252 -26.15 -2.58 8.62
N SER A 253 -25.82 -3.86 8.45
CA SER A 253 -25.77 -4.83 9.56
C SER A 253 -24.75 -4.42 10.63
N VAL A 254 -23.51 -4.10 10.23
CA VAL A 254 -22.44 -3.73 11.17
C VAL A 254 -22.74 -2.38 11.81
N TYR A 255 -23.29 -1.40 11.07
CA TYR A 255 -23.81 -0.17 11.68
C TYR A 255 -24.80 -0.50 12.82
N ASN A 256 -25.88 -1.22 12.51
CA ASN A 256 -26.90 -1.59 13.49
C ASN A 256 -26.38 -2.48 14.64
N HIS A 257 -25.35 -3.29 14.42
CA HIS A 257 -24.72 -4.06 15.50
C HIS A 257 -23.89 -3.20 16.46
N ARG A 258 -23.37 -2.06 16.00
CA ARG A 258 -22.61 -1.11 16.85
C ARG A 258 -23.51 -0.04 17.46
N THR A 259 -24.53 0.44 16.75
CA THR A 259 -25.48 1.47 17.24
C THR A 259 -26.65 0.89 18.03
N TYR A 260 -27.07 -0.34 17.72
CA TYR A 260 -28.32 -0.98 18.17
C TYR A 260 -29.60 -0.38 17.59
N GLY A 261 -29.50 0.53 16.62
CA GLY A 261 -30.62 1.20 15.95
C GLY A 261 -31.40 2.11 16.91
N MET A 262 -31.52 3.38 16.57
CA MET A 262 -32.24 4.41 17.32
C MET A 262 -33.74 4.45 16.94
N LYS A 263 -34.07 4.08 15.70
CA LYS A 263 -35.47 3.96 15.21
C LYS A 263 -36.10 2.58 15.36
N LYS A 264 -37.41 2.50 15.08
CA LYS A 264 -38.26 1.30 15.19
C LYS A 264 -37.98 0.26 14.09
N ALA A 265 -36.85 -0.43 14.16
CA ALA A 265 -36.60 -1.65 13.39
C ALA A 265 -37.10 -2.91 14.12
N GLY A 266 -37.51 -3.94 13.36
CA GLY A 266 -38.27 -5.11 13.84
C GLY A 266 -37.48 -6.27 14.46
N TRP A 267 -36.34 -6.02 15.13
CA TRP A 267 -35.52 -7.09 15.74
C TRP A 267 -35.72 -7.19 17.27
N ALA A 268 -35.18 -8.24 17.89
CA ALA A 268 -35.20 -8.46 19.34
C ALA A 268 -34.16 -7.59 20.08
N TYR A 269 -34.40 -6.28 20.15
CA TYR A 269 -33.47 -5.30 20.72
C TYR A 269 -33.40 -5.31 22.26
N PRO A 270 -32.25 -4.89 22.85
CA PRO A 270 -32.04 -4.95 24.29
C PRO A 270 -32.86 -3.92 25.09
N HIS A 271 -33.62 -4.38 26.10
CA HIS A 271 -34.36 -3.52 27.04
C HIS A 271 -33.49 -2.77 28.09
N THR A 272 -32.16 -2.83 27.95
CA THR A 272 -31.18 -2.26 28.90
C THR A 272 -29.83 -2.09 28.20
N LEU A 273 -29.11 -1.02 28.51
CA LEU A 273 -27.77 -0.76 27.98
C LEU A 273 -26.75 -1.80 28.50
N ARG A 274 -27.05 -2.56 29.57
CA ARG A 274 -26.22 -3.68 30.03
C ARG A 274 -26.24 -4.90 29.13
N ASN A 275 -27.18 -4.98 28.18
CA ASN A 275 -27.18 -6.03 27.18
C ASN A 275 -26.33 -5.65 25.93
N ILE A 276 -25.91 -4.39 25.82
CA ILE A 276 -24.96 -3.92 24.79
C ILE A 276 -23.53 -4.16 25.31
N PRO A 277 -22.71 -5.06 24.73
CA PRO A 277 -21.44 -5.46 25.34
C PRO A 277 -20.44 -4.31 25.56
N ALA A 278 -20.44 -3.30 24.68
CA ALA A 278 -19.59 -2.12 24.79
C ALA A 278 -19.98 -1.24 25.98
N ALA A 279 -21.27 -0.90 26.13
CA ALA A 279 -21.79 -0.12 27.25
C ALA A 279 -21.75 -0.92 28.58
N ARG A 280 -22.06 -2.21 28.52
CA ARG A 280 -22.00 -3.14 29.66
C ARG A 280 -20.65 -3.09 30.36
N PHE A 281 -19.55 -3.08 29.61
CA PHE A 281 -18.19 -2.98 30.16
C PHE A 281 -18.07 -1.81 31.15
N TYR A 282 -18.50 -0.61 30.75
CA TYR A 282 -18.48 0.57 31.63
C TYR A 282 -19.56 0.49 32.72
N LEU A 283 -20.76 0.00 32.43
CA LEU A 283 -21.84 -0.12 33.41
C LEU A 283 -21.54 -1.11 34.54
N ASP A 284 -20.76 -2.16 34.26
CA ASP A 284 -20.35 -3.20 35.21
C ASP A 284 -18.98 -2.92 35.86
N VAL A 285 -18.11 -2.09 35.28
CA VAL A 285 -16.75 -1.87 35.83
C VAL A 285 -16.77 -1.31 37.27
N ASN A 286 -15.89 -1.86 38.10
CA ASN A 286 -15.62 -1.38 39.45
C ASN A 286 -14.55 -0.27 39.41
N LEU A 287 -15.00 0.99 39.42
CA LEU A 287 -14.11 2.16 39.49
C LEU A 287 -13.32 2.27 40.80
N ASN A 288 -13.59 1.42 41.80
CA ASN A 288 -12.89 1.35 43.08
C ASN A 288 -11.94 0.12 43.18
N ALA A 289 -11.70 -0.62 42.09
CA ALA A 289 -10.71 -1.69 42.03
C ALA A 289 -9.27 -1.14 42.19
N SER A 290 -8.25 -1.97 42.42
CA SER A 290 -6.85 -1.48 42.34
C SER A 290 -6.48 -1.12 40.88
N ASP A 291 -5.34 -0.45 40.68
CA ASP A 291 -4.84 -0.19 39.31
C ASP A 291 -4.38 -1.47 38.60
N GLU A 292 -4.09 -2.55 39.33
CA GLU A 292 -3.76 -3.86 38.76
C GLU A 292 -5.03 -4.63 38.35
N ASP A 293 -6.08 -4.54 39.18
CA ASP A 293 -7.40 -5.16 38.95
C ASP A 293 -8.25 -4.44 37.89
N LEU A 294 -7.99 -3.14 37.64
CA LEU A 294 -8.73 -2.35 36.67
C LEU A 294 -8.56 -2.96 35.27
N PRO A 295 -9.63 -3.28 34.51
CA PRO A 295 -9.49 -3.76 33.13
C PRO A 295 -8.69 -2.77 32.26
N LYS A 296 -8.06 -3.24 31.18
CA LYS A 296 -7.30 -2.36 30.26
C LYS A 296 -8.22 -1.61 29.29
N GLY A 297 -7.94 -0.32 29.09
CA GLY A 297 -8.65 0.54 28.15
C GLY A 297 -8.57 0.06 26.70
N ASN A 298 -9.47 0.55 25.86
CA ASN A 298 -9.55 0.18 24.46
C ASN A 298 -10.17 1.32 23.63
N ALA A 299 -9.34 2.01 22.85
CA ALA A 299 -9.75 3.18 22.04
C ALA A 299 -10.98 2.91 21.16
N THR A 300 -11.05 1.74 20.52
CA THR A 300 -12.17 1.34 19.67
C THR A 300 -13.47 1.20 20.46
N ARG A 301 -13.44 0.55 21.64
CA ARG A 301 -14.60 0.47 22.54
C ARG A 301 -15.01 1.84 23.06
N ALA A 302 -14.04 2.71 23.37
CA ALA A 302 -14.32 4.05 23.85
C ALA A 302 -15.08 4.88 22.80
N MET A 303 -14.64 4.83 21.53
CA MET A 303 -15.34 5.48 20.42
C MET A 303 -16.70 4.83 20.11
N GLN A 304 -16.84 3.51 20.25
CA GLN A 304 -18.15 2.84 20.12
C GLN A 304 -19.15 3.32 21.19
N VAL A 305 -18.70 3.52 22.44
CA VAL A 305 -19.56 4.00 23.52
C VAL A 305 -19.82 5.50 23.44
N LEU A 306 -18.86 6.32 23.00
CA LEU A 306 -19.09 7.74 22.71
C LEU A 306 -20.13 7.91 21.58
N HIS A 307 -20.02 7.14 20.50
CA HIS A 307 -21.02 7.10 19.43
C HIS A 307 -22.40 6.73 19.97
N LEU A 308 -22.50 5.63 20.72
CA LEU A 308 -23.76 5.15 21.30
C LEU A 308 -24.40 6.20 22.22
N ILE A 309 -23.61 6.90 23.03
CA ILE A 309 -24.08 8.00 23.88
C ILE A 309 -24.70 9.09 23.00
N ARG A 310 -23.93 9.68 22.07
CA ARG A 310 -24.39 10.81 21.24
C ARG A 310 -25.60 10.45 20.35
N MET A 311 -25.67 9.21 19.84
CA MET A 311 -26.82 8.73 19.07
C MET A 311 -28.09 8.58 19.93
N ILE A 312 -27.99 8.11 21.17
CA ILE A 312 -29.16 8.00 22.07
C ILE A 312 -29.61 9.39 22.53
N ASP A 313 -28.68 10.30 22.82
CA ASP A 313 -29.01 11.70 23.16
C ASP A 313 -29.75 12.40 22.01
N GLY A 314 -29.18 12.39 20.80
CA GLY A 314 -29.80 12.99 19.62
C GLY A 314 -31.13 12.35 19.22
N CYS A 315 -31.29 11.04 19.44
CA CYS A 315 -32.58 10.34 19.34
C CYS A 315 -33.60 10.94 20.33
N LEU A 316 -33.26 10.96 21.62
CA LEU A 316 -34.17 11.41 22.69
C LEU A 316 -34.58 12.89 22.56
N GLU A 317 -33.73 13.73 21.97
CA GLU A 317 -33.98 15.16 21.80
C GLU A 317 -34.67 15.52 20.47
N PHE A 318 -34.25 14.93 19.34
CA PHE A 318 -34.66 15.37 18.00
C PHE A 318 -35.58 14.42 17.23
N ASP A 319 -35.92 13.25 17.78
CA ASP A 319 -36.74 12.25 17.08
C ASP A 319 -38.00 11.84 17.87
N PRO A 320 -39.22 12.23 17.44
CA PRO A 320 -40.45 11.86 18.13
C PRO A 320 -40.78 10.36 18.05
N ASP A 321 -40.16 9.64 17.11
CA ASP A 321 -40.22 8.17 17.00
C ASP A 321 -39.11 7.46 17.79
N CYS A 322 -38.26 8.19 18.51
CA CYS A 322 -37.10 7.65 19.21
C CYS A 322 -37.50 6.51 20.12
N ARG A 323 -36.95 5.32 19.86
CA ARG A 323 -37.33 4.08 20.53
C ARG A 323 -37.06 4.05 22.04
N PHE A 324 -36.18 4.94 22.52
CA PHE A 324 -35.79 5.03 23.92
C PHE A 324 -36.67 6.02 24.71
N SER A 325 -37.50 6.81 24.02
CA SER A 325 -38.49 7.67 24.67
C SER A 325 -39.62 6.84 25.30
N GLN A 326 -40.04 7.22 26.51
CA GLN A 326 -41.06 6.49 27.28
C GLN A 326 -42.43 6.40 26.57
N ALA A 327 -42.69 7.31 25.61
CA ALA A 327 -43.92 7.33 24.81
C ALA A 327 -43.99 6.22 23.75
N ASN A 328 -42.87 5.63 23.36
CA ASN A 328 -42.77 4.68 22.24
C ASN A 328 -42.58 3.21 22.68
N THR A 329 -42.79 2.89 23.97
CA THR A 329 -42.41 1.59 24.56
C THR A 329 -43.51 0.97 25.42
N ASP A 330 -44.01 -0.21 25.05
CA ASP A 330 -44.98 -1.01 25.85
C ASP A 330 -44.42 -1.54 27.18
N ARG A 331 -43.12 -1.33 27.43
CA ARG A 331 -42.41 -1.63 28.68
C ARG A 331 -41.55 -0.43 29.04
N PRO A 332 -41.62 0.13 30.26
CA PRO A 332 -40.82 1.27 30.64
C PRO A 332 -39.33 0.89 30.62
N MET A 333 -38.58 1.41 29.65
CA MET A 333 -37.13 1.23 29.59
C MET A 333 -36.44 2.26 30.48
N HIS A 334 -35.63 1.80 31.44
CA HIS A 334 -34.84 2.67 32.33
C HIS A 334 -33.62 3.32 31.64
N VAL A 335 -33.68 3.54 30.32
CA VAL A 335 -32.54 3.91 29.48
C VAL A 335 -32.00 5.29 29.80
N GLU A 336 -32.82 6.29 30.16
CA GLU A 336 -32.34 7.60 30.64
C GLU A 336 -31.41 7.45 31.87
N GLY A 337 -31.79 6.62 32.84
CA GLY A 337 -31.02 6.37 34.05
C GLY A 337 -29.76 5.54 33.80
N GLU A 338 -29.83 4.55 32.89
CA GLU A 338 -28.65 3.78 32.48
C GLU A 338 -27.71 4.61 31.59
N LEU A 339 -28.21 5.52 30.75
CA LEU A 339 -27.43 6.43 29.93
C LEU A 339 -26.68 7.43 30.80
N TRP A 340 -27.35 8.03 31.80
CA TRP A 340 -26.66 8.90 32.77
C TRP A 340 -25.58 8.14 33.56
N ALA A 341 -25.87 6.91 33.98
CA ALA A 341 -24.88 6.04 34.62
C ALA A 341 -23.73 5.67 33.68
N LEU A 342 -24.01 5.45 32.39
CA LEU A 342 -23.03 5.16 31.34
C LEU A 342 -22.13 6.37 31.10
N LYS A 343 -22.67 7.57 30.80
CA LYS A 343 -21.90 8.82 30.63
C LYS A 343 -20.92 9.02 31.79
N ARG A 344 -21.44 8.95 33.02
CA ARG A 344 -20.65 9.16 34.25
C ARG A 344 -19.60 8.07 34.50
N LYS A 345 -19.89 6.80 34.23
CA LYS A 345 -18.88 5.72 34.39
C LYS A 345 -17.87 5.68 33.26
N PHE A 346 -18.26 6.07 32.05
CA PHE A 346 -17.42 6.08 30.85
C PHE A 346 -16.22 7.00 31.02
N ILE A 347 -16.44 8.30 31.21
CA ILE A 347 -15.36 9.29 31.32
C ILE A 347 -14.45 9.02 32.53
N ARG A 348 -15.04 8.60 33.67
CA ARG A 348 -14.30 8.23 34.88
C ARG A 348 -13.47 6.96 34.72
N TYR A 349 -13.88 6.03 33.87
CA TYR A 349 -13.06 4.87 33.54
C TYR A 349 -11.91 5.26 32.61
N GLU A 350 -12.19 5.90 31.47
CA GLU A 350 -11.17 6.22 30.47
C GLU A 350 -10.10 7.14 31.05
N PHE A 351 -10.49 8.14 31.86
CA PHE A 351 -9.54 9.01 32.54
C PHE A 351 -8.73 8.29 33.63
N ARG A 352 -9.32 7.34 34.35
CA ARG A 352 -8.55 6.51 35.30
C ARG A 352 -7.57 5.57 34.58
N ASP A 353 -7.96 4.98 33.45
CA ASP A 353 -7.05 4.18 32.62
C ASP A 353 -5.90 5.05 32.09
N PHE A 354 -6.19 6.26 31.61
CA PHE A 354 -5.20 7.27 31.23
C PHE A 354 -4.25 7.59 32.39
N GLN A 355 -4.75 7.99 33.56
CA GLN A 355 -3.90 8.24 34.74
C GLN A 355 -2.98 7.04 35.06
N ARG A 356 -3.52 5.82 35.08
CA ARG A 356 -2.74 4.59 35.33
C ARG A 356 -1.62 4.38 34.31
N GLN A 357 -1.85 4.71 33.03
CA GLN A 357 -0.80 4.62 32.01
C GLN A 357 0.31 5.66 32.19
N LEU A 358 0.03 6.77 32.88
CA LEU A 358 0.99 7.82 33.23
C LEU A 358 1.68 7.58 34.60
N THR A 359 1.38 6.49 35.30
CA THR A 359 1.96 6.14 36.61
C THR A 359 2.59 4.74 36.58
N GLY A 360 3.20 4.36 37.70
CA GLY A 360 3.89 3.07 37.87
C GLY A 360 5.11 2.90 36.95
N ASN A 361 5.51 1.65 36.70
CA ASN A 361 6.70 1.31 35.91
C ASN A 361 6.66 1.82 34.45
N SER A 362 5.50 2.22 33.94
CA SER A 362 5.31 2.91 32.66
C SER A 362 5.99 4.28 32.62
N ALA A 363 5.99 4.99 33.76
CA ALA A 363 6.41 6.39 33.88
C ALA A 363 7.93 6.59 34.05
N ASN A 364 8.70 5.51 34.22
CA ASN A 364 10.15 5.55 34.48
C ASN A 364 11.01 6.06 33.29
N THR A 365 10.38 6.50 32.20
CA THR A 365 11.01 7.35 31.18
C THR A 365 10.11 8.56 30.94
N SER A 366 10.51 9.73 31.44
CA SER A 366 10.00 11.00 30.97
C SER A 366 10.52 11.28 29.55
N CYS A 367 9.73 11.97 28.76
CA CYS A 367 10.17 12.40 27.43
C CYS A 367 11.10 13.62 27.51
N PRO A 368 11.99 13.82 26.52
CA PRO A 368 12.70 15.07 26.36
C PRO A 368 11.71 16.23 26.33
N ALA A 369 12.06 17.29 27.03
CA ALA A 369 11.16 18.40 27.25
C ALA A 369 11.04 19.31 26.03
N VAL A 370 9.80 19.58 25.62
CA VAL A 370 9.45 20.80 24.88
C VAL A 370 9.41 21.95 25.90
N ASP A 371 9.94 23.12 25.54
CA ASP A 371 10.04 24.31 26.43
C ASP A 371 10.67 24.08 27.82
N GLY A 372 11.39 22.96 28.03
CA GLY A 372 11.94 22.59 29.34
C GLY A 372 10.96 21.89 30.30
N VAL A 373 9.71 21.64 29.91
CA VAL A 373 8.75 20.83 30.66
C VAL A 373 8.81 19.34 30.24
N SER A 374 9.27 18.46 31.14
CA SER A 374 9.26 17.00 30.90
C SER A 374 7.90 16.39 31.21
N PHE A 375 7.36 15.58 30.29
CA PHE A 375 6.04 14.93 30.45
C PHE A 375 6.13 13.37 30.50
N PRO A 376 5.15 12.68 31.12
CA PRO A 376 5.12 11.22 31.23
C PRO A 376 4.75 10.52 29.91
N ARG A 377 5.48 9.45 29.58
CA ARG A 377 5.32 8.67 28.34
C ARG A 377 4.08 7.77 28.33
N ALA A 378 3.05 8.14 27.57
CA ALA A 378 1.82 7.35 27.36
C ALA A 378 2.00 6.12 26.43
N LYS A 379 2.93 5.22 26.79
CA LYS A 379 3.44 4.14 25.90
C LYS A 379 2.37 3.19 25.33
N TYR A 380 1.30 2.89 26.08
CA TYR A 380 0.27 1.94 25.62
C TYR A 380 -0.75 2.59 24.67
N TRP A 381 -1.19 3.83 24.89
CA TRP A 381 -1.93 4.61 23.88
C TRP A 381 -1.13 4.71 22.56
N HIS A 382 0.19 4.98 22.65
CA HIS A 382 1.10 4.96 21.50
C HIS A 382 1.47 3.54 20.99
N HIS A 383 0.75 2.49 21.41
CA HIS A 383 0.89 1.11 20.91
C HIS A 383 2.30 0.51 20.94
N GLY A 384 3.19 1.03 21.80
CA GLY A 384 4.57 0.57 21.92
C GLY A 384 5.59 1.34 21.07
N TYR A 385 5.20 2.39 20.34
CA TYR A 385 6.14 3.38 19.78
C TYR A 385 6.91 4.11 20.89
N ASP A 386 7.83 5.00 20.51
CA ASP A 386 8.69 5.70 21.47
C ASP A 386 7.90 6.56 22.47
N GLY A 387 6.71 7.05 22.09
CA GLY A 387 5.84 7.86 22.95
C GLY A 387 6.49 9.15 23.46
N CYS A 388 7.53 9.62 22.76
CA CYS A 388 8.31 10.83 23.03
C CYS A 388 8.64 11.58 21.73
N SER A 389 7.81 11.37 20.70
CA SER A 389 7.83 12.05 19.42
C SER A 389 6.43 11.98 18.81
N PHE A 390 6.04 12.97 18.01
CA PHE A 390 4.77 12.96 17.29
C PHE A 390 4.86 12.01 16.07
N ASN A 391 4.24 10.84 16.14
CA ASN A 391 4.43 9.74 15.19
C ASN A 391 3.14 8.94 14.96
N LEU A 392 3.20 7.81 14.24
CA LEU A 392 2.06 6.91 14.00
C LEU A 392 1.31 6.46 15.27
N GLY A 393 1.93 6.55 16.45
CA GLY A 393 1.26 6.29 17.73
C GLY A 393 0.33 7.41 18.19
N ALA A 394 0.55 8.66 17.74
CA ALA A 394 -0.20 9.84 18.18
C ALA A 394 -1.69 9.73 17.86
N ILE A 395 -2.07 9.31 16.64
CA ILE A 395 -3.50 9.23 16.27
C ILE A 395 -4.31 8.32 17.20
N ARG A 396 -3.68 7.29 17.78
CA ARG A 396 -4.35 6.36 18.71
C ARG A 396 -4.64 6.98 20.07
N MET A 397 -3.94 8.06 20.45
CA MET A 397 -4.29 8.90 21.59
C MET A 397 -5.24 10.03 21.16
N PHE A 398 -4.90 10.79 20.12
CA PHE A 398 -5.66 11.97 19.72
C PHE A 398 -7.08 11.65 19.23
N ARG A 399 -7.27 10.62 18.38
CA ARG A 399 -8.59 10.26 17.83
C ARG A 399 -9.67 10.00 18.91
N PRO A 400 -9.42 9.20 19.97
CA PRO A 400 -10.36 9.09 21.08
C PRO A 400 -10.34 10.28 22.02
N TRP A 401 -9.18 10.81 22.43
CA TRP A 401 -9.13 11.81 23.48
C TRP A 401 -9.71 13.16 23.06
N THR A 402 -9.47 13.65 21.85
CA THR A 402 -10.12 14.91 21.44
C THR A 402 -11.63 14.73 21.33
N ALA A 403 -12.14 13.62 20.78
CA ALA A 403 -13.57 13.38 20.66
C ALA A 403 -14.28 13.22 22.02
N ILE A 404 -13.60 12.64 23.02
CA ILE A 404 -14.09 12.54 24.39
C ILE A 404 -14.09 13.92 25.07
N MET A 405 -12.99 14.67 24.98
CA MET A 405 -12.89 16.01 25.57
C MET A 405 -13.92 16.97 24.96
N ASP A 406 -14.08 16.94 23.64
CA ASP A 406 -15.01 17.78 22.88
C ASP A 406 -16.48 17.60 23.27
N TYR A 407 -16.89 16.38 23.62
CA TYR A 407 -18.26 16.10 24.08
C TYR A 407 -18.47 16.32 25.59
N TYR A 408 -17.41 16.29 26.41
CA TYR A 408 -17.49 16.52 27.86
C TYR A 408 -17.00 17.90 28.33
N TRP A 409 -16.66 18.81 27.41
CA TRP A 409 -15.98 20.08 27.68
C TRP A 409 -16.67 20.93 28.77
N ASP A 410 -17.93 21.29 28.54
CA ASP A 410 -18.67 22.20 29.44
C ASP A 410 -19.28 21.48 30.66
N ASP A 411 -19.63 20.20 30.57
CA ASP A 411 -20.27 19.48 31.68
C ASP A 411 -19.27 18.89 32.67
N ASN A 412 -18.70 19.80 33.45
CA ASN A 412 -17.75 19.50 34.51
C ASN A 412 -18.28 18.57 35.63
N ARG A 413 -19.55 18.17 35.61
CA ARG A 413 -20.16 17.29 36.63
C ARG A 413 -19.81 15.81 36.43
N TYR A 414 -19.31 15.42 35.25
CA TYR A 414 -18.99 14.03 34.96
C TYR A 414 -17.56 13.59 35.34
N TRP A 415 -16.57 14.51 35.30
CA TRP A 415 -15.16 14.26 35.71
C TRP A 415 -15.04 13.67 37.13
N ALA A 416 -13.91 13.07 37.46
CA ALA A 416 -13.64 12.58 38.82
C ALA A 416 -13.10 13.72 39.72
N GLN A 417 -12.22 14.56 39.19
CA GLN A 417 -11.69 15.79 39.80
C GLN A 417 -11.66 16.94 38.77
N PRO A 418 -11.65 18.22 39.19
CA PRO A 418 -11.52 19.36 38.27
C PRO A 418 -10.21 19.37 37.46
N GLU A 419 -9.14 18.81 38.01
CA GLU A 419 -7.81 18.78 37.39
C GLU A 419 -7.70 17.73 36.26
N ASP A 420 -8.69 16.85 36.13
CA ASP A 420 -8.70 15.75 35.15
C ASP A 420 -8.61 16.30 33.71
N HIS A 421 -9.44 17.29 33.40
CA HIS A 421 -9.51 17.97 32.11
C HIS A 421 -8.16 18.62 31.75
N ALA A 422 -7.62 19.43 32.66
CA ALA A 422 -6.34 20.13 32.47
C ALA A 422 -5.19 19.14 32.20
N ARG A 423 -5.13 18.01 32.91
CA ARG A 423 -4.07 17.02 32.75
C ARG A 423 -4.10 16.28 31.41
N VAL A 424 -5.27 16.10 30.79
CA VAL A 424 -5.35 15.62 29.40
C VAL A 424 -4.84 16.69 28.45
N MET A 425 -5.30 17.94 28.62
CA MET A 425 -4.90 19.07 27.77
C MET A 425 -3.39 19.33 27.83
N ASP A 426 -2.76 19.33 29.01
CA ASP A 426 -1.31 19.51 29.17
C ASP A 426 -0.51 18.53 28.30
N ILE A 427 -0.88 17.26 28.31
CA ILE A 427 -0.18 16.20 27.58
C ILE A 427 -0.40 16.34 26.07
N MET A 428 -1.64 16.56 25.64
CA MET A 428 -1.96 16.74 24.22
C MET A 428 -1.33 18.02 23.64
N THR A 429 -1.24 19.08 24.44
CA THR A 429 -0.55 20.34 24.10
C THR A 429 0.95 20.12 23.90
N ASN A 430 1.62 19.38 24.79
CA ASN A 430 3.04 19.05 24.63
C ASN A 430 3.30 18.27 23.33
N TYR A 431 2.46 17.29 22.99
CA TYR A 431 2.53 16.61 21.70
C TYR A 431 2.23 17.53 20.51
N ALA A 432 1.25 18.42 20.61
CA ALA A 432 0.93 19.38 19.55
C ALA A 432 2.12 20.32 19.25
N LYS A 433 2.80 20.79 20.30
CA LYS A 433 4.06 21.55 20.14
C LYS A 433 5.16 20.71 19.48
N MET A 434 5.30 19.42 19.80
CA MET A 434 6.24 18.54 19.07
C MET A 434 5.93 18.46 17.57
N TYR A 435 4.67 18.48 17.15
CA TYR A 435 4.32 18.52 15.73
C TYR A 435 4.72 19.84 15.08
N ILE A 436 4.61 20.96 15.79
CA ILE A 436 5.07 22.29 15.34
C ILE A 436 6.60 22.33 15.23
N GLU A 437 7.35 21.90 16.26
CA GLU A 437 8.82 21.79 16.21
C GLU A 437 9.29 20.91 15.04
N GLN A 438 8.58 19.79 14.79
CA GLN A 438 8.87 18.90 13.67
C GLN A 438 8.45 19.46 12.30
N SER A 439 7.56 20.46 12.26
CA SER A 439 7.06 21.15 11.07
C SER A 439 7.96 22.31 10.61
N ASP A 440 8.84 22.81 11.48
CA ASP A 440 9.67 23.99 11.24
C ASP A 440 11.01 23.63 10.54
N PRO A 441 11.29 24.20 9.35
CA PRO A 441 12.62 24.15 8.73
C PRO A 441 13.77 24.59 9.64
N SER A 442 13.58 25.55 10.54
CA SER A 442 14.65 26.08 11.39
C SER A 442 15.09 25.08 12.49
N HIS A 443 14.16 24.28 13.01
CA HIS A 443 14.43 23.22 14.00
C HIS A 443 14.82 21.86 13.39
N LYS A 444 15.09 21.82 12.07
CA LYS A 444 15.30 20.63 11.23
C LYS A 444 14.01 19.82 11.04
N LEU A 445 13.11 20.38 10.23
CA LEU A 445 11.97 19.73 9.56
C LEU A 445 12.07 18.21 9.56
N HIS A 446 11.25 17.56 10.37
CA HIS A 446 11.40 16.14 10.67
C HIS A 446 10.73 15.28 9.60
N TRP A 447 11.39 14.18 9.24
CA TRP A 447 10.99 13.32 8.11
C TRP A 447 9.58 12.73 8.27
N MET A 448 9.12 12.52 9.51
CA MET A 448 7.80 11.97 9.86
C MET A 448 6.61 12.87 9.49
N VAL A 449 6.86 14.15 9.22
CA VAL A 449 5.85 15.16 8.87
C VAL A 449 6.06 15.72 7.46
N SER A 450 7.26 15.54 6.88
CA SER A 450 7.70 16.24 5.67
C SER A 450 8.00 15.36 4.46
N LEU A 451 8.27 14.06 4.64
CA LEU A 451 8.46 13.16 3.49
C LEU A 451 7.15 12.93 2.75
N HIS A 452 7.24 12.43 1.53
CA HIS A 452 6.09 11.89 0.81
C HIS A 452 5.85 10.47 1.35
N ASN A 453 5.03 10.30 2.39
CA ASN A 453 4.57 8.97 2.85
C ASN A 453 3.23 9.04 3.62
N ASN A 454 2.68 7.89 4.00
CA ASN A 454 1.47 7.74 4.81
C ASN A 454 1.54 8.29 6.26
N TRP A 455 2.70 8.75 6.75
CA TRP A 455 2.79 9.35 8.09
C TRP A 455 2.17 10.75 8.10
N ASN A 456 2.17 11.48 6.97
CA ASN A 456 1.67 12.85 6.91
C ASN A 456 0.15 12.93 7.18
N THR A 457 -0.62 11.96 6.67
CA THR A 457 -2.09 11.89 6.87
C THR A 457 -2.41 11.39 8.28
N ILE A 458 -1.67 10.38 8.76
CA ILE A 458 -1.83 9.80 10.10
C ILE A 458 -1.46 10.80 11.21
N THR A 459 -0.37 11.55 11.06
CA THR A 459 0.01 12.63 11.98
C THR A 459 -0.87 13.87 11.76
N GLY A 460 -1.21 14.17 10.50
CA GLY A 460 -2.09 15.27 10.12
C GLY A 460 -3.46 15.19 10.80
N GLU A 461 -4.12 14.03 10.80
CA GLU A 461 -5.40 13.86 11.52
C GLU A 461 -5.25 14.09 13.02
N ALA A 462 -4.14 13.66 13.63
CA ALA A 462 -3.91 13.82 15.07
C ALA A 462 -3.73 15.31 15.43
N ALA A 463 -2.95 16.05 14.65
CA ALA A 463 -2.74 17.49 14.82
C ALA A 463 -4.02 18.28 14.54
N LEU A 464 -4.73 17.97 13.45
CA LEU A 464 -6.00 18.57 13.04
C LEU A 464 -7.08 18.43 14.10
N ARG A 465 -7.22 17.22 14.67
CA ARG A 465 -8.19 16.96 15.73
C ARG A 465 -7.96 17.80 16.97
N PHE A 466 -6.71 18.11 17.30
CA PHE A 466 -6.38 18.99 18.41
C PHE A 466 -6.63 20.45 18.03
N ALA A 467 -6.16 20.90 16.86
CA ALA A 467 -6.42 22.24 16.33
C ALA A 467 -7.91 22.60 16.32
N THR A 468 -8.77 21.64 15.96
CA THR A 468 -10.23 21.79 15.99
C THR A 468 -10.77 21.91 17.41
N LEU A 469 -10.29 21.08 18.33
CA LEU A 469 -10.68 21.11 19.74
C LEU A 469 -10.38 22.49 20.35
N VAL A 470 -9.19 23.02 20.12
CA VAL A 470 -8.69 24.24 20.80
C VAL A 470 -8.79 25.54 20.00
N TYR A 471 -9.51 25.58 18.88
CA TYR A 471 -9.41 26.65 17.88
C TYR A 471 -9.66 28.07 18.41
N ASP A 472 -10.67 28.22 19.28
CA ASP A 472 -11.03 29.48 19.95
C ASP A 472 -10.82 29.41 21.47
N GLU A 473 -10.06 28.42 21.97
CA GLU A 473 -9.83 28.26 23.40
C GLU A 473 -8.74 29.22 23.89
N PRO A 474 -9.00 30.06 24.92
CA PRO A 474 -8.07 31.11 25.33
C PRO A 474 -6.66 30.59 25.69
N GLY A 475 -5.66 31.06 24.94
CA GLY A 475 -4.26 30.66 25.07
C GLY A 475 -3.80 29.57 24.08
N TYR A 476 -4.67 29.13 23.17
CA TYR A 476 -4.37 28.11 22.15
C TYR A 476 -4.62 28.57 20.71
N GLU A 477 -5.17 29.76 20.49
CA GLU A 477 -5.69 30.22 19.20
C GLU A 477 -4.60 30.30 18.12
N GLU A 478 -3.40 30.75 18.49
CA GLU A 478 -2.21 30.79 17.61
C GLU A 478 -1.73 29.37 17.27
N MET A 479 -1.64 28.49 18.27
CA MET A 479 -1.25 27.09 18.11
C MET A 479 -2.23 26.34 17.20
N ALA A 480 -3.54 26.54 17.37
CA ALA A 480 -4.56 25.90 16.54
C ALA A 480 -4.43 26.29 15.06
N ARG A 481 -4.20 27.58 14.79
CA ARG A 481 -4.03 28.11 13.42
C ARG A 481 -2.71 27.63 12.81
N GLU A 482 -1.63 27.55 13.57
CA GLU A 482 -0.35 27.00 13.10
C GLU A 482 -0.43 25.49 12.82
N LEU A 483 -1.06 24.71 13.70
CA LEU A 483 -1.31 23.28 13.48
C LEU A 483 -2.12 23.07 12.19
N LEU A 484 -3.24 23.79 12.02
CA LEU A 484 -4.08 23.67 10.84
C LEU A 484 -3.34 24.05 9.55
N ALA A 485 -2.57 25.15 9.57
CA ALA A 485 -1.75 25.57 8.44
C ALA A 485 -0.68 24.52 8.07
N ASN A 486 -0.02 23.91 9.07
CA ASN A 486 0.95 22.84 8.84
C ASN A 486 0.28 21.56 8.32
N VAL A 487 -0.87 21.14 8.86
CA VAL A 487 -1.63 19.98 8.35
C VAL A 487 -1.98 20.17 6.87
N LEU A 488 -2.51 21.34 6.49
CA LEU A 488 -2.86 21.63 5.10
C LEU A 488 -1.63 21.58 4.20
N LYS A 489 -0.55 22.29 4.57
CA LYS A 489 0.75 22.29 3.89
C LYS A 489 1.30 20.87 3.65
N PHE A 490 1.42 20.05 4.70
CA PHE A 490 2.02 18.71 4.59
C PHE A 490 1.08 17.63 4.05
N SER A 491 -0.22 17.91 3.94
CA SER A 491 -1.14 17.04 3.19
C SER A 491 -0.81 17.02 1.69
N TRP A 492 -0.39 18.15 1.10
CA TRP A 492 -0.02 18.21 -0.32
C TRP A 492 1.19 17.34 -0.67
N ASN A 493 2.17 17.24 0.24
CA ASN A 493 3.31 16.32 0.14
C ASN A 493 2.90 14.84 -0.05
N HIS A 494 1.67 14.47 0.33
CA HIS A 494 1.13 13.13 0.14
C HIS A 494 0.44 12.92 -1.22
N ARG A 495 0.04 13.99 -1.94
CA ARG A 495 -0.77 13.92 -3.17
C ARG A 495 -0.19 12.99 -4.25
N ARG A 496 1.14 12.93 -4.35
CA ARG A 496 1.87 12.15 -5.37
C ARG A 496 1.75 10.64 -5.21
N ILE A 497 1.43 10.15 -4.01
CA ILE A 497 1.40 8.72 -3.68
C ILE A 497 0.11 8.08 -4.20
N TYR A 498 -0.97 8.86 -4.28
CA TYR A 498 -2.08 8.55 -5.17
C TYR A 498 -1.64 8.85 -6.60
N MET A 499 -1.48 7.82 -7.41
CA MET A 499 -1.03 7.90 -8.80
C MET A 499 -2.20 8.29 -9.71
N ASP A 500 -1.94 8.91 -10.85
CA ASP A 500 -3.00 9.44 -11.73
C ASP A 500 -3.83 8.34 -12.42
N GLU A 501 -3.32 7.10 -12.37
CA GLU A 501 -3.93 5.88 -12.89
C GLU A 501 -4.59 5.04 -11.79
N GLY A 502 -5.04 5.70 -10.71
CA GLY A 502 -5.75 5.09 -9.58
C GLY A 502 -4.87 4.36 -8.56
N MET A 503 -3.67 3.93 -8.91
CA MET A 503 -2.79 3.17 -8.01
C MET A 503 -2.34 3.96 -6.77
N TYR A 504 -1.96 3.24 -5.70
CA TYR A 504 -1.21 3.81 -4.58
C TYR A 504 0.27 3.38 -4.66
N GLN A 505 1.22 4.33 -4.62
CA GLN A 505 2.62 4.11 -4.99
C GLN A 505 3.33 3.06 -4.12
N GLU A 506 3.02 2.95 -2.81
CA GLU A 506 3.54 1.89 -1.90
C GLU A 506 2.83 0.53 -2.06
N GLY A 507 1.80 0.43 -2.91
CA GLY A 507 0.98 -0.76 -3.07
C GLY A 507 -0.17 -0.90 -2.07
N ALA A 508 -1.04 -1.89 -2.32
CA ALA A 508 -2.35 -2.01 -1.66
C ALA A 508 -2.28 -2.18 -0.13
N GLY A 509 -1.25 -2.83 0.40
CA GLY A 509 -1.07 -3.02 1.85
C GLY A 509 -0.91 -1.69 2.61
N TYR A 510 -0.28 -0.70 1.98
CA TYR A 510 -0.03 0.61 2.57
C TYR A 510 -1.12 1.64 2.26
N MET A 511 -1.82 1.52 1.13
CA MET A 511 -3.05 2.29 0.87
C MET A 511 -4.08 2.10 1.99
N ALA A 512 -4.25 0.84 2.45
CA ALA A 512 -5.12 0.50 3.58
C ALA A 512 -4.74 1.20 4.89
N THR A 513 -3.45 1.55 5.04
CA THR A 513 -2.89 2.22 6.21
C THR A 513 -3.10 3.73 6.11
N ASP A 514 -2.79 4.33 4.96
CA ASP A 514 -3.01 5.76 4.69
C ASP A 514 -4.48 6.17 4.81
N TYR A 515 -5.34 5.54 3.99
CA TYR A 515 -6.72 6.00 3.81
C TYR A 515 -7.53 5.94 5.12
N SER A 516 -7.10 5.09 6.06
CA SER A 516 -7.64 5.02 7.43
C SER A 516 -7.54 6.33 8.22
N SER A 517 -6.78 7.31 7.71
CA SER A 517 -6.71 8.69 8.19
C SER A 517 -7.14 9.70 7.10
N THR A 518 -6.78 9.50 5.84
CA THR A 518 -7.16 10.41 4.71
C THR A 518 -8.68 10.52 4.54
N GLY A 519 -9.40 9.40 4.51
CA GLY A 519 -10.87 9.40 4.49
C GLY A 519 -11.48 9.95 5.78
N ALA A 520 -10.80 9.80 6.92
CA ALA A 520 -11.25 10.35 8.21
C ALA A 520 -11.06 11.88 8.31
N ILE A 521 -9.99 12.43 7.73
CA ILE A 521 -9.77 13.88 7.58
C ILE A 521 -10.83 14.46 6.65
N ASN A 522 -11.07 13.84 5.50
CA ASN A 522 -12.08 14.33 4.55
C ASN A 522 -13.51 14.29 5.14
N ASN A 523 -13.90 13.15 5.74
CA ASN A 523 -15.17 13.03 6.46
C ASN A 523 -15.31 14.02 7.62
N PHE A 524 -14.20 14.47 8.20
CA PHE A 524 -14.18 15.53 9.20
C PHE A 524 -14.37 16.92 8.57
N TYR A 525 -13.55 17.31 7.58
CA TYR A 525 -13.65 18.63 6.94
C TYR A 525 -15.05 18.85 6.33
N MET A 526 -15.59 17.86 5.62
CA MET A 526 -16.93 17.96 5.02
C MET A 526 -18.07 18.13 6.03
N ARG A 527 -17.93 17.56 7.24
CA ARG A 527 -18.93 17.71 8.32
C ARG A 527 -18.80 19.04 9.07
N THR A 528 -17.57 19.47 9.33
CA THR A 528 -17.30 20.58 10.26
C THR A 528 -17.11 21.92 9.56
N ILE A 529 -16.63 21.95 8.30
CA ILE A 529 -16.35 23.19 7.57
C ILE A 529 -16.93 23.25 6.14
N GLY A 530 -17.39 22.12 5.58
CA GLY A 530 -18.03 22.06 4.25
C GLY A 530 -17.06 22.14 3.06
N GLU A 531 -15.79 21.78 3.26
CA GLU A 531 -14.76 21.70 2.22
C GLU A 531 -14.10 20.31 2.23
N PRO A 532 -13.63 19.79 1.09
CA PRO A 532 -12.94 18.51 1.04
C PRO A 532 -11.44 18.62 1.36
N MET A 533 -10.80 17.47 1.58
CA MET A 533 -9.34 17.38 1.64
C MET A 533 -8.74 17.51 0.23
N HIS A 534 -8.62 18.75 -0.25
CA HIS A 534 -8.16 19.09 -1.61
C HIS A 534 -6.82 18.46 -2.01
N ALA A 535 -5.97 18.12 -1.04
CA ALA A 535 -4.70 17.44 -1.27
C ALA A 535 -4.85 16.05 -1.92
N MET A 536 -5.94 15.31 -1.67
CA MET A 536 -6.19 14.02 -2.32
C MET A 536 -6.72 14.21 -3.76
N LYS A 537 -6.34 13.28 -4.65
CA LYS A 537 -6.86 13.19 -6.02
C LYS A 537 -8.23 12.50 -5.99
N TRP A 538 -9.31 13.24 -5.79
CA TRP A 538 -10.65 12.64 -5.69
C TRP A 538 -11.22 12.15 -7.03
N GLY A 539 -10.90 12.82 -8.14
CA GLY A 539 -11.45 12.49 -9.47
C GLY A 539 -11.02 11.13 -10.05
N ILE A 540 -9.99 10.51 -9.48
CA ILE A 540 -9.55 9.13 -9.81
C ILE A 540 -10.12 8.08 -8.85
N GLY A 541 -11.10 8.46 -8.01
CA GLY A 541 -11.65 7.60 -6.96
C GLY A 541 -12.16 6.26 -7.50
N THR A 542 -12.90 6.29 -8.61
CA THR A 542 -13.39 5.09 -9.30
C THR A 542 -12.23 4.20 -9.78
N ASP A 543 -11.19 4.77 -10.39
CA ASP A 543 -10.00 4.03 -10.86
C ASP A 543 -9.24 3.38 -9.69
N THR A 544 -9.07 4.13 -8.58
CA THR A 544 -8.47 3.61 -7.34
C THR A 544 -9.31 2.51 -6.72
N ALA A 545 -10.64 2.64 -6.72
CA ALA A 545 -11.56 1.62 -6.22
C ALA A 545 -11.48 0.34 -7.06
N GLU A 546 -11.44 0.46 -8.39
CA GLU A 546 -11.25 -0.68 -9.28
C GLU A 546 -9.89 -1.35 -9.03
N TRP A 547 -8.77 -0.61 -9.03
CA TRP A 547 -7.45 -1.17 -8.75
C TRP A 547 -7.43 -1.92 -7.41
N TYR A 548 -7.91 -1.29 -6.34
CA TYR A 548 -7.87 -1.85 -4.98
C TYR A 548 -8.77 -3.07 -4.78
N VAL A 549 -9.76 -3.28 -5.67
CA VAL A 549 -10.55 -4.52 -5.75
C VAL A 549 -9.89 -5.54 -6.68
N ASN A 550 -9.33 -5.09 -7.80
CA ASN A 550 -8.72 -5.97 -8.80
C ASN A 550 -7.42 -6.64 -8.31
N VAL A 551 -6.71 -6.08 -7.32
CA VAL A 551 -5.59 -6.74 -6.59
C VAL A 551 -6.03 -7.92 -5.70
N MET A 552 -7.33 -8.16 -5.50
CA MET A 552 -7.82 -9.28 -4.68
C MET A 552 -7.88 -10.59 -5.46
N GLY A 553 -6.94 -11.51 -5.20
CA GLY A 553 -6.88 -12.81 -5.85
C GLY A 553 -8.15 -13.67 -5.61
N PRO A 554 -8.51 -14.56 -6.55
CA PRO A 554 -9.61 -15.51 -6.38
C PRO A 554 -9.36 -16.51 -5.24
N ASP A 555 -8.18 -16.50 -4.60
CA ASP A 555 -7.89 -17.18 -3.32
C ASP A 555 -8.30 -16.35 -2.07
N GLY A 556 -9.07 -15.27 -2.25
CA GLY A 556 -9.57 -14.41 -1.16
C GLY A 556 -8.48 -13.58 -0.46
N HIS A 557 -7.32 -13.42 -1.10
CA HIS A 557 -6.16 -12.72 -0.55
C HIS A 557 -5.62 -11.67 -1.51
N ALA A 558 -5.16 -10.54 -0.98
CA ALA A 558 -4.50 -9.53 -1.79
C ALA A 558 -3.25 -10.11 -2.49
N VAL A 559 -2.91 -9.55 -3.64
CA VAL A 559 -1.58 -9.64 -4.22
C VAL A 559 -0.62 -8.83 -3.35
N ASN A 560 0.57 -9.38 -3.13
CA ASN A 560 1.56 -8.86 -2.19
C ASN A 560 2.92 -8.69 -2.86
N PHE A 561 3.00 -7.67 -3.71
CA PHE A 561 4.25 -7.10 -4.25
C PHE A 561 4.88 -6.16 -3.21
N GLY A 562 6.21 -6.15 -3.14
CA GLY A 562 7.01 -5.47 -2.11
C GLY A 562 6.61 -5.81 -0.66
N ASP A 563 6.82 -4.86 0.26
CA ASP A 563 6.55 -4.96 1.70
C ASP A 563 5.05 -5.19 2.06
N ALA A 564 4.18 -5.43 1.09
CA ALA A 564 2.80 -5.83 1.29
C ALA A 564 2.70 -7.22 1.95
N TRP A 565 1.57 -7.47 2.62
CA TRP A 565 1.30 -8.75 3.26
C TRP A 565 0.19 -9.47 2.50
N LYS A 566 0.20 -10.80 2.56
CA LYS A 566 -0.94 -11.62 2.15
C LYS A 566 -2.14 -11.38 3.09
N THR A 567 -2.88 -10.29 2.87
CA THR A 567 -4.07 -9.95 3.66
C THR A 567 -5.28 -10.72 3.16
N GLN A 568 -5.90 -11.47 4.07
CA GLN A 568 -7.17 -12.15 3.82
C GLN A 568 -8.28 -11.10 3.66
N GLY A 569 -8.68 -10.89 2.41
CA GLY A 569 -9.69 -9.94 1.94
C GLY A 569 -9.51 -8.46 2.28
N ILE A 570 -10.46 -7.66 1.81
CA ILE A 570 -10.57 -6.22 2.09
C ILE A 570 -11.23 -6.05 3.46
N ARG A 571 -10.67 -5.21 4.34
CA ARG A 571 -11.16 -5.04 5.74
C ARG A 571 -11.89 -3.74 5.99
N ASN A 572 -11.84 -2.80 5.06
CA ASN A 572 -12.23 -1.41 5.14
C ASN A 572 -13.18 -1.06 3.99
N VAL A 573 -13.88 0.07 4.06
CA VAL A 573 -14.88 0.47 3.06
C VAL A 573 -14.28 1.25 1.88
N ILE A 574 -12.96 1.19 1.69
CA ILE A 574 -12.20 2.03 0.76
C ILE A 574 -12.78 2.05 -0.67
N PRO A 575 -13.10 0.92 -1.33
CA PRO A 575 -13.74 0.98 -2.64
C PRO A 575 -15.12 1.63 -2.64
N LEU A 576 -15.95 1.42 -1.62
CA LEU A 576 -17.29 2.03 -1.57
C LEU A 576 -17.22 3.53 -1.31
N ASP A 577 -16.30 3.94 -0.43
CA ASP A 577 -15.94 5.34 -0.21
C ASP A 577 -15.49 6.01 -1.52
N LEU A 578 -14.60 5.35 -2.26
CA LEU A 578 -13.98 5.91 -3.46
C LEU A 578 -14.83 5.82 -4.74
N LEU A 579 -15.75 4.85 -4.86
CA LEU A 579 -16.81 4.89 -5.88
C LEU A 579 -17.80 6.04 -5.63
N LEU A 580 -18.04 6.38 -4.36
CA LEU A 580 -18.92 7.49 -3.94
C LEU A 580 -18.14 8.78 -3.66
N TRP A 581 -16.99 8.97 -4.30
CA TRP A 581 -16.11 10.12 -4.05
C TRP A 581 -16.81 11.47 -4.22
N ARG A 582 -17.77 11.56 -5.15
CA ARG A 582 -18.57 12.76 -5.42
C ARG A 582 -19.47 13.15 -4.25
N GLU A 583 -20.06 12.17 -3.56
CA GLU A 583 -20.78 12.38 -2.30
C GLU A 583 -19.80 12.70 -1.16
N MET A 584 -18.64 12.01 -1.13
CA MET A 584 -17.60 12.24 -0.13
C MET A 584 -17.01 13.65 -0.16
N ILE A 585 -17.03 14.36 -1.29
CA ILE A 585 -16.60 15.76 -1.38
C ILE A 585 -17.74 16.76 -1.59
N GLY A 586 -18.99 16.33 -1.40
CA GLY A 586 -20.18 17.19 -1.36
C GLY A 586 -20.59 17.83 -2.69
N LEU A 587 -20.23 17.21 -3.82
CA LEU A 587 -20.73 17.60 -5.14
C LEU A 587 -22.14 17.06 -5.36
N ASP A 588 -22.32 15.78 -5.02
CA ASP A 588 -23.60 15.10 -4.97
C ASP A 588 -24.03 14.96 -3.50
N ALA A 589 -25.32 14.78 -3.23
CA ALA A 589 -25.81 14.57 -1.87
C ALA A 589 -25.62 13.09 -1.44
N PRO A 590 -25.47 12.78 -0.13
CA PRO A 590 -25.36 11.40 0.33
C PRO A 590 -26.55 10.52 -0.11
N GLY A 591 -26.25 9.41 -0.80
CA GLY A 591 -27.21 8.49 -1.39
C GLY A 591 -27.83 8.97 -2.71
N THR A 592 -27.13 9.77 -3.52
CA THR A 592 -27.65 10.31 -4.79
C THR A 592 -26.75 10.16 -6.02
N THR A 593 -25.47 9.78 -5.89
CA THR A 593 -24.65 9.42 -7.06
C THR A 593 -25.14 8.08 -7.62
N GLU A 594 -25.69 8.05 -8.83
CA GLU A 594 -25.99 6.78 -9.50
C GLU A 594 -24.69 6.10 -9.94
N LEU A 595 -24.51 4.82 -9.58
CA LEU A 595 -23.33 4.04 -9.99
C LEU A 595 -23.55 3.46 -11.38
N SER A 596 -22.55 3.56 -12.26
CA SER A 596 -22.58 2.84 -13.54
C SER A 596 -22.51 1.33 -13.34
N THR A 597 -22.90 0.53 -14.34
CA THR A 597 -22.85 -0.95 -14.24
C THR A 597 -21.44 -1.48 -13.94
N ALA A 598 -20.39 -0.81 -14.46
CA ALA A 598 -19.01 -1.14 -14.14
C ALA A 598 -18.70 -0.91 -12.64
N GLU A 599 -19.11 0.23 -12.09
CA GLU A 599 -18.93 0.59 -10.68
C GLU A 599 -19.75 -0.29 -9.74
N GLN A 600 -20.97 -0.65 -10.14
CA GLN A 600 -21.79 -1.67 -9.48
C GLN A 600 -21.07 -3.03 -9.43
N CYS A 601 -20.34 -3.39 -10.48
CA CYS A 601 -19.49 -4.58 -10.47
C CYS A 601 -18.20 -4.44 -9.66
N VAL A 602 -17.59 -3.26 -9.55
CA VAL A 602 -16.51 -3.01 -8.58
C VAL A 602 -17.04 -3.18 -7.15
N ALA A 603 -18.22 -2.65 -6.84
CA ALA A 603 -18.90 -2.87 -5.55
C ALA A 603 -19.23 -4.36 -5.32
N ALA A 604 -19.71 -5.09 -6.34
CA ALA A 604 -19.97 -6.52 -6.27
C ALA A 604 -18.69 -7.33 -5.98
N ARG A 605 -17.59 -7.04 -6.69
CA ARG A 605 -16.27 -7.65 -6.47
C ARG A 605 -15.66 -7.27 -5.12
N PHE A 606 -15.90 -6.06 -4.62
CA PHE A 606 -15.55 -5.65 -3.25
C PHE A 606 -16.28 -6.52 -2.22
N PHE A 607 -17.62 -6.63 -2.32
CA PHE A 607 -18.40 -7.41 -1.36
C PHE A 607 -18.06 -8.90 -1.44
N ALA A 608 -17.71 -9.43 -2.63
CA ALA A 608 -17.16 -10.77 -2.79
C ALA A 608 -15.82 -11.00 -2.06
N ASN A 609 -15.09 -9.96 -1.68
CA ASN A 609 -13.77 -10.05 -1.02
C ASN A 609 -13.73 -9.50 0.41
N HIS A 610 -14.85 -9.02 0.97
CA HIS A 610 -14.82 -8.22 2.20
C HIS A 610 -14.90 -9.02 3.52
N TYR A 611 -13.97 -8.82 4.45
CA TYR A 611 -14.03 -9.25 5.87
C TYR A 611 -14.16 -8.07 6.86
N PHE A 612 -15.34 -7.89 7.45
CA PHE A 612 -15.59 -6.86 8.48
C PHE A 612 -15.00 -7.21 9.87
N ASP A 613 -13.73 -7.64 9.94
CA ASP A 613 -12.99 -7.82 11.20
C ASP A 613 -12.66 -6.46 11.86
N ASP A 614 -12.29 -5.42 11.08
CA ASP A 614 -11.71 -4.17 11.63
C ASP A 614 -12.32 -2.84 11.12
N GLY A 615 -12.61 -2.67 9.82
CA GLY A 615 -12.69 -1.33 9.21
C GLY A 615 -13.88 -0.46 9.62
N MET A 616 -15.01 -1.06 10.00
CA MET A 616 -16.16 -0.35 10.58
C MET A 616 -16.28 -0.59 12.10
N SER A 617 -15.17 -0.88 12.76
CA SER A 617 -15.12 -0.99 14.23
C SER A 617 -15.37 0.33 14.95
N THR A 618 -15.30 1.48 14.25
CA THR A 618 -15.45 2.82 14.81
C THR A 618 -16.55 3.60 14.06
N PRO A 619 -17.84 3.46 14.44
CA PRO A 619 -18.97 3.99 13.67
C PRO A 619 -18.94 5.50 13.42
N MET A 620 -18.34 6.28 14.34
CA MET A 620 -18.20 7.74 14.19
C MET A 620 -17.49 8.16 12.89
N LEU A 621 -16.64 7.29 12.33
CA LEU A 621 -15.86 7.54 11.12
C LEU A 621 -16.58 7.12 9.83
N MET A 622 -17.65 6.32 9.92
CA MET A 622 -18.44 5.92 8.75
C MET A 622 -19.08 7.15 8.11
N GLY A 623 -19.07 7.21 6.78
CA GLY A 623 -19.72 8.28 6.03
C GLY A 623 -21.20 8.01 5.76
N ALA A 624 -21.99 9.07 5.64
CA ALA A 624 -23.43 9.00 5.36
C ALA A 624 -23.74 8.44 3.95
N HIS A 625 -22.82 8.62 2.99
CA HIS A 625 -22.89 8.07 1.62
C HIS A 625 -23.03 6.55 1.59
N LEU A 626 -22.53 5.85 2.62
CA LEU A 626 -22.63 4.39 2.73
C LEU A 626 -24.03 3.90 3.15
N ALA A 627 -24.98 4.79 3.46
CA ALA A 627 -26.34 4.45 3.92
C ALA A 627 -27.31 4.11 2.76
N ARG A 628 -26.89 3.21 1.86
CA ARG A 628 -27.61 2.84 0.63
C ARG A 628 -28.14 1.40 0.68
N ASP A 629 -29.01 1.04 -0.27
CA ASP A 629 -29.33 -0.38 -0.53
C ASP A 629 -28.29 -1.02 -1.45
N TRP A 630 -27.12 -1.29 -0.88
CA TRP A 630 -26.02 -2.01 -1.53
C TRP A 630 -26.42 -3.35 -2.16
N TYR A 631 -27.52 -3.96 -1.71
CA TYR A 631 -28.00 -5.22 -2.28
C TYR A 631 -28.57 -5.01 -3.69
N SER A 632 -29.40 -3.99 -3.90
CA SER A 632 -29.89 -3.63 -5.24
C SER A 632 -28.76 -3.13 -6.16
N GLU A 633 -27.80 -2.35 -5.62
CA GLU A 633 -26.61 -1.90 -6.38
C GLU A 633 -25.80 -3.09 -6.95
N VAL A 634 -25.68 -4.18 -6.19
CA VAL A 634 -24.92 -5.37 -6.60
C VAL A 634 -25.75 -6.37 -7.41
N GLU A 635 -27.06 -6.51 -7.16
CA GLU A 635 -27.93 -7.30 -8.07
C GLU A 635 -27.90 -6.70 -9.51
N ALA A 636 -27.72 -5.39 -9.66
CA ALA A 636 -27.64 -4.72 -10.96
C ALA A 636 -26.39 -5.05 -11.80
N CYS A 637 -25.29 -5.51 -11.18
CA CYS A 637 -24.11 -6.03 -11.89
C CYS A 637 -24.40 -7.36 -12.64
N GLY A 638 -25.25 -8.21 -12.06
CA GLY A 638 -25.58 -9.54 -12.57
C GLY A 638 -24.48 -10.61 -12.39
N ASP A 639 -24.89 -11.88 -12.35
CA ASP A 639 -24.00 -13.03 -12.07
C ASP A 639 -22.83 -13.21 -13.07
N GLN A 640 -22.92 -12.65 -14.28
CA GLN A 640 -21.91 -12.87 -15.33
C GLN A 640 -20.66 -12.00 -15.14
N GLN A 641 -20.82 -10.72 -14.79
CA GLN A 641 -19.69 -9.77 -14.74
C GLN A 641 -18.75 -9.95 -13.52
N LEU A 642 -19.17 -10.79 -12.56
CA LEU A 642 -18.31 -11.31 -11.49
C LEU A 642 -17.36 -12.43 -11.94
N ALA A 643 -17.72 -13.18 -12.99
CA ALA A 643 -16.91 -14.27 -13.53
C ALA A 643 -15.95 -13.81 -14.64
N ASP A 644 -16.30 -12.74 -15.36
CA ASP A 644 -15.66 -12.29 -16.61
C ASP A 644 -14.13 -12.38 -16.68
N THR A 645 -13.67 -12.84 -17.84
CA THR A 645 -12.27 -12.83 -18.25
C THR A 645 -11.85 -11.40 -18.57
N TYR A 646 -10.91 -10.84 -17.82
CA TYR A 646 -10.39 -9.49 -18.05
C TYR A 646 -8.87 -9.41 -17.87
N ALA A 647 -8.25 -8.54 -18.65
CA ALA A 647 -6.85 -8.17 -18.53
C ALA A 647 -6.79 -6.68 -18.15
N ALA A 648 -6.39 -6.40 -16.92
CA ALA A 648 -6.07 -5.04 -16.49
C ALA A 648 -4.54 -4.87 -16.48
N GLU A 649 -4.09 -3.81 -17.13
CA GLU A 649 -2.78 -3.22 -16.92
C GLU A 649 -2.98 -1.89 -16.19
N PHE A 650 -2.18 -1.66 -15.16
CA PHE A 650 -2.09 -0.38 -14.46
C PHE A 650 -0.72 0.24 -14.84
N PRO A 651 -0.67 1.43 -15.47
CA PRO A 651 0.52 1.98 -16.12
C PRO A 651 1.79 2.19 -15.26
N PHE A 652 1.74 1.98 -13.94
CA PHE A 652 2.96 1.88 -13.12
C PHE A 652 3.62 0.48 -13.17
N ASN A 653 3.41 -0.26 -14.26
CA ASN A 653 3.89 -1.63 -14.50
C ASN A 653 3.35 -2.68 -13.50
N GLU A 654 2.06 -2.63 -13.14
CA GLU A 654 1.40 -3.72 -12.41
C GLU A 654 0.25 -4.26 -13.28
N SER A 655 0.17 -5.58 -13.49
CA SER A 655 -0.87 -6.15 -14.37
C SER A 655 -1.56 -7.37 -13.77
N MET A 656 -2.89 -7.40 -13.88
CA MET A 656 -3.79 -8.43 -13.34
C MET A 656 -4.59 -9.06 -14.46
N PHE A 657 -4.32 -10.32 -14.78
CA PHE A 657 -5.15 -11.08 -15.71
C PHE A 657 -6.04 -12.04 -14.91
N ARG A 658 -7.34 -12.08 -15.21
CA ARG A 658 -8.26 -13.13 -14.76
C ARG A 658 -8.93 -13.78 -15.95
N VAL A 659 -9.18 -15.08 -15.84
CA VAL A 659 -9.88 -15.87 -16.85
C VAL A 659 -10.85 -16.80 -16.14
N ASP A 660 -12.10 -16.87 -16.59
CA ASP A 660 -13.05 -17.86 -16.09
C ASP A 660 -12.62 -19.26 -16.56
N THR A 661 -12.52 -20.20 -15.62
CA THR A 661 -12.21 -21.61 -15.86
C THR A 661 -13.40 -22.53 -15.57
N GLY A 662 -14.57 -21.96 -15.25
CA GLY A 662 -15.82 -22.68 -15.03
C GLY A 662 -16.08 -23.02 -13.58
N ARG A 663 -17.30 -23.52 -13.30
CA ARG A 663 -17.80 -23.68 -11.93
C ARG A 663 -17.08 -24.78 -11.14
N THR A 664 -16.52 -24.44 -9.98
CA THR A 664 -16.12 -25.41 -8.94
C THR A 664 -17.32 -26.27 -8.51
N THR A 665 -17.11 -27.45 -7.91
CA THR A 665 -18.27 -28.27 -7.48
C THR A 665 -19.06 -27.55 -6.37
N TRP A 666 -18.39 -26.76 -5.54
CA TRP A 666 -19.00 -25.88 -4.54
C TRP A 666 -19.88 -24.80 -5.16
N ALA A 667 -19.41 -24.12 -6.23
CA ALA A 667 -20.21 -23.16 -6.99
C ALA A 667 -21.37 -23.80 -7.77
N ALA A 668 -21.30 -25.11 -8.04
CA ALA A 668 -22.37 -25.88 -8.69
C ALA A 668 -23.36 -26.53 -7.70
N SER A 669 -22.96 -26.78 -6.45
CA SER A 669 -23.78 -27.50 -5.45
C SER A 669 -24.73 -26.63 -4.63
N GLY A 670 -24.53 -25.30 -4.63
CA GLY A 670 -25.36 -24.36 -3.89
C GLY A 670 -26.52 -23.82 -4.72
N GLU A 671 -27.74 -23.86 -4.17
CA GLU A 671 -28.79 -22.95 -4.61
C GLU A 671 -28.38 -21.53 -4.19
N ASN A 672 -27.99 -20.70 -5.17
CA ASN A 672 -27.42 -19.35 -4.99
C ASN A 672 -26.05 -19.35 -4.25
N PRO A 673 -24.94 -19.73 -4.91
CA PRO A 673 -23.60 -19.58 -4.33
C PRO A 673 -23.27 -18.10 -4.05
N THR A 674 -22.53 -17.82 -2.98
CA THR A 674 -22.16 -16.43 -2.65
C THR A 674 -21.22 -15.83 -3.71
N PRO A 675 -21.19 -14.48 -3.89
CA PRO A 675 -20.30 -13.82 -4.85
C PRO A 675 -18.82 -14.22 -4.73
N HIS A 676 -18.36 -14.55 -3.52
CA HIS A 676 -17.01 -15.08 -3.29
C HIS A 676 -16.80 -16.47 -3.89
N VAL A 677 -17.78 -17.37 -3.75
CA VAL A 677 -17.73 -18.70 -4.36
C VAL A 677 -17.86 -18.61 -5.88
N GLN A 678 -18.55 -17.60 -6.42
CA GLN A 678 -18.56 -17.33 -7.87
C GLN A 678 -17.16 -16.92 -8.37
N GLN A 679 -16.42 -16.09 -7.64
CA GLN A 679 -15.02 -15.76 -7.98
C GLN A 679 -14.06 -16.95 -7.87
N SER A 680 -14.42 -18.01 -7.11
CA SER A 680 -13.66 -19.27 -7.11
C SER A 680 -13.65 -20.02 -8.46
N ASN A 681 -14.36 -19.52 -9.48
CA ASN A 681 -14.35 -20.07 -10.83
C ASN A 681 -13.21 -19.52 -11.70
N GLN A 682 -12.45 -18.52 -11.23
CA GLN A 682 -11.38 -17.89 -11.98
C GLN A 682 -10.00 -18.51 -11.72
N SER A 683 -9.13 -18.47 -12.74
CA SER A 683 -7.68 -18.39 -12.53
C SER A 683 -7.20 -16.96 -12.75
N MET A 684 -6.20 -16.54 -11.97
CA MET A 684 -5.65 -15.18 -11.99
C MET A 684 -4.12 -15.22 -11.97
N MET A 685 -3.50 -14.40 -12.83
CA MET A 685 -2.06 -14.17 -12.86
C MET A 685 -1.73 -12.68 -12.73
N ALA A 686 -1.17 -12.32 -11.58
CA ALA A 686 -0.60 -11.01 -11.28
C ALA A 686 0.86 -10.96 -11.77
N MET A 687 1.32 -9.80 -12.23
CA MET A 687 2.72 -9.55 -12.56
C MET A 687 3.12 -8.10 -12.23
N SER A 688 4.31 -7.90 -11.65
CA SER A 688 4.86 -6.59 -11.28
C SER A 688 6.16 -6.29 -12.05
N CYS A 689 6.36 -5.03 -12.42
CA CYS A 689 7.67 -4.40 -12.55
C CYS A 689 7.61 -2.94 -12.10
N VAL A 690 6.95 -2.73 -10.95
CA VAL A 690 6.87 -1.41 -10.31
C VAL A 690 8.27 -0.86 -9.99
N PRO A 691 8.50 0.44 -10.17
CA PRO A 691 9.72 1.10 -9.69
C PRO A 691 9.93 0.92 -8.19
N ASN A 692 11.17 0.59 -7.81
CA ASN A 692 11.60 0.56 -6.41
C ASN A 692 12.27 1.86 -5.96
N ASP A 693 11.91 3.00 -6.58
CA ASP A 693 12.34 4.34 -6.16
C ASP A 693 11.66 4.83 -4.86
N PHE A 694 10.78 4.02 -4.28
CA PHE A 694 9.94 4.38 -3.14
C PHE A 694 10.09 3.39 -1.97
N PRO A 695 9.95 3.85 -0.71
CA PRO A 695 9.81 2.95 0.43
C PRO A 695 8.74 1.89 0.20
N HIS A 696 8.96 0.71 0.78
CA HIS A 696 8.03 -0.43 0.73
C HIS A 696 7.81 -1.08 -0.65
N ARG A 697 8.61 -0.69 -1.66
CA ARG A 697 8.81 -1.44 -2.91
C ARG A 697 10.19 -2.12 -2.90
N GLU A 698 10.23 -3.38 -3.34
CA GLU A 698 11.44 -4.22 -3.30
C GLU A 698 12.10 -4.30 -4.69
N LEU A 699 13.25 -4.97 -4.82
CA LEU A 699 13.81 -5.34 -6.14
C LEU A 699 12.99 -6.47 -6.79
N ASP A 700 11.66 -6.34 -6.87
CA ASP A 700 10.71 -7.39 -7.24
C ASP A 700 10.24 -7.33 -8.71
N CYS A 701 10.93 -6.60 -9.58
CA CYS A 701 10.53 -6.55 -10.99
C CYS A 701 10.51 -7.95 -11.63
N PHE A 702 9.55 -8.17 -12.52
CA PHE A 702 9.14 -9.45 -13.10
C PHE A 702 8.49 -10.44 -12.12
N ASP A 703 8.28 -10.10 -10.85
CA ASP A 703 7.57 -10.97 -9.92
C ASP A 703 6.13 -11.29 -10.36
N VAL A 704 5.65 -12.48 -9.99
CA VAL A 704 4.39 -13.08 -10.44
C VAL A 704 3.68 -13.73 -9.25
N LYS A 705 2.35 -13.60 -9.20
CA LYS A 705 1.48 -14.42 -8.35
C LYS A 705 0.49 -15.19 -9.21
N TRP A 706 0.24 -16.46 -8.89
CA TRP A 706 -0.71 -17.29 -9.63
C TRP A 706 -1.66 -18.00 -8.67
N SER A 707 -2.96 -17.75 -8.88
CA SER A 707 -4.06 -18.41 -8.18
C SER A 707 -4.99 -19.11 -9.18
N VAL A 708 -5.51 -20.28 -8.78
CA VAL A 708 -6.45 -21.12 -9.53
C VAL A 708 -7.50 -21.62 -8.55
N HIS A 709 -8.78 -21.47 -8.88
CA HIS A 709 -9.90 -22.09 -8.17
C HIS A 709 -9.83 -22.02 -6.63
N GLY A 710 -9.80 -20.80 -6.08
CA GLY A 710 -9.79 -20.60 -4.63
C GLY A 710 -8.47 -20.93 -3.91
N SER A 711 -7.39 -21.17 -4.65
CA SER A 711 -6.09 -21.62 -4.14
C SER A 711 -4.93 -20.87 -4.81
N ARG A 712 -3.89 -20.50 -4.06
CA ARG A 712 -2.68 -19.83 -4.60
C ARG A 712 -1.54 -20.82 -4.74
N PHE A 713 -0.97 -20.93 -5.93
CA PHE A 713 0.11 -21.87 -6.26
C PHE A 713 1.47 -21.19 -6.18
N ILE A 714 1.58 -19.99 -6.73
CA ILE A 714 2.78 -19.15 -6.70
C ILE A 714 2.48 -17.88 -5.90
N ASP A 715 3.31 -17.60 -4.91
CA ASP A 715 3.16 -16.54 -3.90
C ASP A 715 4.50 -15.81 -3.73
N ASP A 716 4.57 -14.70 -2.98
CA ASP A 716 5.88 -14.15 -2.60
C ASP A 716 6.45 -14.79 -1.32
N THR A 717 7.71 -14.54 -1.00
CA THR A 717 8.13 -14.43 0.39
C THR A 717 7.40 -13.26 1.07
N GLY A 718 7.52 -12.05 0.52
CA GLY A 718 6.88 -10.82 1.00
C GLY A 718 7.50 -10.28 2.29
N TYR A 719 6.88 -9.31 2.96
CA TYR A 719 7.54 -8.60 4.06
C TYR A 719 7.90 -9.40 5.32
N GLY A 720 9.15 -9.30 5.77
CA GLY A 720 9.62 -9.78 7.07
C GLY A 720 10.13 -8.71 8.06
N ASP A 721 10.46 -9.11 9.29
CA ASP A 721 10.87 -8.13 10.34
C ASP A 721 12.38 -7.81 10.30
N PHE A 722 12.78 -6.86 9.46
CA PHE A 722 14.15 -6.32 9.42
C PHE A 722 14.70 -5.78 10.76
N THR A 723 13.86 -5.54 11.77
CA THR A 723 14.13 -4.49 12.78
C THR A 723 14.46 -4.96 14.20
N LYS A 724 14.40 -6.27 14.50
CA LYS A 724 14.44 -6.76 15.90
C LYS A 724 15.49 -7.84 16.16
N GLY A 725 16.74 -7.39 16.33
CA GLY A 725 17.79 -8.19 16.95
C GLY A 725 17.37 -8.66 18.35
N TYR A 726 17.57 -9.96 18.61
CA TYR A 726 17.14 -10.60 19.85
C TYR A 726 18.16 -10.34 20.98
N ASN A 727 17.74 -9.61 22.02
CA ASN A 727 18.53 -9.45 23.25
C ASN A 727 18.09 -10.52 24.26
N TYR A 728 18.99 -11.43 24.63
CA TYR A 728 18.63 -12.67 25.34
C TYR A 728 18.63 -12.54 26.87
N TYR A 729 19.55 -11.79 27.49
CA TYR A 729 19.49 -11.44 28.93
C TYR A 729 20.39 -10.24 29.29
N GLN A 730 19.84 -9.12 29.77
CA GLN A 730 20.58 -7.89 30.10
C GLN A 730 20.65 -7.65 31.62
N VAL A 731 21.86 -7.69 32.18
CA VAL A 731 22.18 -7.19 33.52
C VAL A 731 22.43 -5.69 33.46
N LYS A 732 21.86 -4.96 34.42
CA LYS A 732 22.14 -3.55 34.72
C LYS A 732 22.62 -3.48 36.16
N GLY A 733 23.42 -2.46 36.50
CA GLY A 733 23.84 -2.25 37.88
C GLY A 733 22.64 -1.98 38.78
N SER A 734 22.72 -2.44 40.04
CA SER A 734 21.63 -2.32 41.00
C SER A 734 21.16 -0.85 41.13
N LYS A 735 19.84 -0.64 41.25
CA LYS A 735 19.20 0.69 41.38
C LYS A 735 19.56 1.69 40.25
N GLY A 736 20.10 1.23 39.12
CA GLY A 736 20.54 2.06 38.00
C GLY A 736 21.96 2.62 38.13
N HIS A 737 22.77 2.16 39.09
CA HIS A 737 24.14 2.62 39.26
C HIS A 737 25.07 2.14 38.12
N VAL A 738 25.66 3.11 37.41
CA VAL A 738 26.74 2.88 36.44
C VAL A 738 28.07 3.06 37.18
N PRO A 739 28.92 2.03 37.30
CA PRO A 739 30.18 2.12 38.01
C PRO A 739 31.19 2.91 37.19
N LEU A 740 31.96 3.78 37.87
CA LEU A 740 33.07 4.52 37.27
C LEU A 740 34.16 3.54 36.81
N THR A 741 34.04 3.14 35.55
CA THR A 741 34.83 2.08 34.90
C THR A 741 35.62 2.64 33.72
N SER A 742 36.79 2.07 33.50
CA SER A 742 37.81 2.52 32.56
C SER A 742 38.35 1.34 31.75
N ALA A 743 38.97 1.63 30.61
CA ALA A 743 39.60 0.59 29.79
C ALA A 743 40.72 -0.19 30.52
N SER A 744 41.26 0.33 31.63
CA SER A 744 42.29 -0.30 32.46
C SER A 744 41.77 -1.30 33.50
N ASP A 745 40.46 -1.35 33.75
CA ASP A 745 39.88 -2.26 34.75
C ASP A 745 39.66 -3.66 34.16
N THR A 746 39.35 -4.65 35.00
CA THR A 746 39.04 -6.02 34.57
C THR A 746 37.62 -6.39 34.97
N LEU A 747 36.88 -7.03 34.08
CA LEU A 747 35.56 -7.61 34.34
C LEU A 747 35.74 -9.06 34.79
N GLU A 748 35.18 -9.42 35.95
CA GLU A 748 35.20 -10.78 36.49
C GLU A 748 33.79 -11.31 36.72
N PHE A 749 33.59 -12.61 36.46
CA PHE A 749 32.37 -13.36 36.75
C PHE A 749 32.67 -14.87 36.75
N PHE A 750 31.75 -15.68 37.27
CA PHE A 750 31.83 -17.14 37.17
C PHE A 750 30.83 -17.67 36.14
N ALA A 751 31.23 -18.71 35.40
CA ALA A 751 30.38 -19.38 34.42
C ALA A 751 30.52 -20.90 34.47
N LYS A 752 29.41 -21.65 34.37
CA LYS A 752 29.43 -23.13 34.27
C LYS A 752 28.50 -23.64 33.17
N PRO A 753 28.87 -24.68 32.41
CA PRO A 753 27.92 -25.36 31.53
C PRO A 753 26.94 -26.18 32.40
N VAL A 754 25.63 -26.09 32.13
CA VAL A 754 24.60 -26.79 32.93
C VAL A 754 23.96 -27.92 32.14
N LYS A 755 23.48 -27.65 30.92
CA LYS A 755 22.81 -28.66 30.08
C LYS A 755 23.10 -28.42 28.61
N ASN A 756 23.60 -29.44 27.89
CA ASN A 756 23.76 -29.46 26.42
C ASN A 756 24.42 -28.21 25.77
N VAL A 757 25.14 -27.39 26.52
CA VAL A 757 25.60 -26.07 26.10
C VAL A 757 27.04 -26.13 25.58
N ASN A 758 27.29 -25.48 24.45
CA ASN A 758 28.63 -25.20 23.97
C ASN A 758 28.98 -23.76 24.35
N MET A 759 29.87 -23.59 25.32
CA MET A 759 30.22 -22.28 25.87
C MET A 759 31.00 -21.40 24.89
N ASP A 760 31.61 -21.95 23.83
CA ASP A 760 32.15 -21.13 22.73
C ASP A 760 31.06 -20.27 22.06
N ARG A 761 29.80 -20.73 22.13
CA ARG A 761 28.62 -20.03 21.63
C ARG A 761 27.86 -19.28 22.73
N ALA A 762 28.35 -19.23 23.97
CA ALA A 762 27.87 -18.27 24.96
C ALA A 762 28.67 -16.96 24.82
N PHE A 763 28.00 -15.81 24.85
CA PHE A 763 28.64 -14.51 24.64
C PHE A 763 28.36 -13.55 25.79
N ILE A 764 29.34 -12.69 26.07
CA ILE A 764 29.17 -11.49 26.89
C ILE A 764 29.19 -10.24 26.00
N VAL A 765 28.36 -9.26 26.33
CA VAL A 765 28.22 -7.99 25.61
C VAL A 765 28.41 -6.85 26.58
N LEU A 766 29.26 -5.90 26.23
CA LEU A 766 29.48 -4.69 27.01
C LEU A 766 28.88 -3.49 26.27
N ASN A 767 28.03 -2.70 26.95
CA ASN A 767 27.58 -1.40 26.45
C ASN A 767 28.21 -0.28 27.29
N VAL A 768 28.97 0.60 26.63
CA VAL A 768 29.60 1.77 27.24
C VAL A 768 29.18 3.00 26.45
N ALA A 769 28.41 3.88 27.10
CA ALA A 769 27.88 5.12 26.51
C ALA A 769 27.24 4.98 25.12
N GLY A 770 26.55 3.85 24.86
CA GLY A 770 25.87 3.56 23.60
C GLY A 770 26.69 2.75 22.59
N LYS A 771 28.01 2.62 22.74
CA LYS A 771 28.82 1.70 21.93
C LYS A 771 28.79 0.31 22.55
N THR A 772 28.35 -0.68 21.77
CA THR A 772 28.38 -2.10 22.12
C THR A 772 29.55 -2.83 21.47
N GLN A 773 30.11 -3.81 22.19
CA GLN A 773 31.01 -4.84 21.66
C GLN A 773 30.79 -6.16 22.43
N SER A 774 31.17 -7.31 21.86
CA SER A 774 30.97 -8.62 22.50
C SER A 774 32.13 -9.59 22.35
N MET A 775 32.24 -10.55 23.26
CA MET A 775 33.24 -11.63 23.25
C MET A 775 32.58 -12.98 23.56
N SER A 776 33.17 -14.09 23.07
CA SER A 776 32.78 -15.45 23.46
C SER A 776 33.27 -15.76 24.87
N ILE A 777 32.41 -16.37 25.71
CA ILE A 777 32.75 -16.80 27.07
C ILE A 777 33.62 -18.06 27.01
N GLY A 778 33.34 -19.00 26.11
CA GLY A 778 34.13 -20.23 25.92
C GLY A 778 35.58 -19.98 25.54
N ALA A 779 35.84 -18.91 24.76
CA ALA A 779 37.19 -18.46 24.45
C ALA A 779 38.01 -18.08 25.69
N TRP A 780 37.37 -17.54 26.73
CA TRP A 780 38.00 -17.27 28.02
C TRP A 780 38.00 -18.51 28.94
N MET A 781 36.93 -19.31 28.95
CA MET A 781 36.85 -20.55 29.74
C MET A 781 38.00 -21.51 29.43
N LYS A 782 38.42 -21.62 28.17
CA LYS A 782 39.57 -22.43 27.73
C LYS A 782 40.89 -22.12 28.45
N ASN A 783 41.03 -20.92 29.01
CA ASN A 783 42.23 -20.48 29.73
C ASN A 783 42.08 -20.61 31.27
N THR A 784 41.01 -21.26 31.74
CA THR A 784 40.63 -21.35 33.16
C THR A 784 40.22 -22.77 33.52
N ALA A 785 40.70 -23.30 34.65
CA ALA A 785 40.20 -24.57 35.16
C ALA A 785 38.84 -24.37 35.87
N PRO A 786 37.89 -25.32 35.76
CA PRO A 786 36.70 -25.31 36.59
C PRO A 786 37.05 -25.66 38.06
N ASP A 787 36.23 -25.16 38.99
CA ASP A 787 36.22 -25.63 40.38
C ASP A 787 35.56 -27.02 40.52
N ALA A 788 35.46 -27.50 41.76
CA ALA A 788 34.83 -28.80 42.07
C ALA A 788 33.32 -28.87 41.73
N ASN A 789 32.67 -27.73 41.50
CA ASN A 789 31.25 -27.59 41.14
C ASN A 789 31.05 -27.26 39.64
N GLY A 790 32.13 -27.19 38.85
CA GLY A 790 32.10 -26.88 37.42
C GLY A 790 32.20 -25.40 37.06
N TRP A 791 32.41 -24.50 38.02
CA TRP A 791 32.52 -23.05 37.80
C TRP A 791 33.90 -22.64 37.30
N HIS A 792 33.95 -21.98 36.15
CA HIS A 792 35.13 -21.30 35.65
C HIS A 792 35.14 -19.84 36.11
N HIS A 793 36.23 -19.38 36.76
CA HIS A 793 36.42 -17.96 37.11
C HIS A 793 36.95 -17.18 35.89
N ILE A 794 36.07 -16.42 35.25
CA ILE A 794 36.39 -15.64 34.05
C ILE A 794 36.89 -14.25 34.44
N LYS A 795 37.97 -13.80 33.78
CA LYS A 795 38.56 -12.47 33.95
C LYS A 795 38.87 -11.88 32.57
N ILE A 796 38.22 -10.79 32.21
CA ILE A 796 38.31 -10.11 30.91
C ILE A 796 38.83 -8.68 31.13
N PRO A 797 40.09 -8.36 30.79
CA PRO A 797 40.59 -6.98 30.81
C PRO A 797 39.73 -6.12 29.89
N LEU A 798 39.32 -4.93 30.32
CA LEU A 798 38.39 -4.11 29.54
C LEU A 798 39.02 -3.54 28.25
N THR A 799 40.35 -3.55 28.15
CA THR A 799 41.10 -3.36 26.88
C THR A 799 40.76 -4.39 25.80
N ALA A 800 40.26 -5.58 26.16
CA ALA A 800 39.85 -6.61 25.19
C ALA A 800 38.62 -6.17 24.38
N PHE A 801 37.79 -5.27 24.92
CA PHE A 801 36.75 -4.56 24.18
C PHE A 801 37.36 -3.38 23.40
N GLY A 802 38.30 -3.70 22.49
CA GLY A 802 39.16 -2.74 21.80
C GLY A 802 38.47 -1.75 20.84
N GLU A 803 37.18 -1.92 20.53
CA GLU A 803 36.39 -0.90 19.82
C GLU A 803 35.90 0.20 20.75
N ILE A 804 35.74 -0.09 22.05
CA ILE A 804 35.27 0.86 23.06
C ILE A 804 36.45 1.79 23.42
N LYS A 805 36.71 2.75 22.54
CA LYS A 805 37.81 3.72 22.66
C LYS A 805 37.70 4.54 23.96
N PRO A 806 38.82 5.06 24.53
CA PRO A 806 38.85 5.76 25.83
C PRO A 806 37.82 6.88 26.05
N HIS A 807 37.36 7.55 24.99
CA HIS A 807 36.35 8.61 25.12
C HIS A 807 34.93 8.09 25.44
N HIS A 808 34.60 6.83 25.12
CA HIS A 808 33.29 6.24 25.45
C HIS A 808 33.13 6.08 26.96
N TRP A 809 34.14 5.52 27.64
CA TRP A 809 34.18 5.33 29.09
C TRP A 809 33.95 6.62 29.89
N ASN A 810 34.42 7.75 29.34
CA ASN A 810 34.33 9.06 29.97
C ASN A 810 33.02 9.82 29.66
N ARG A 811 32.21 9.34 28.70
CA ARG A 811 30.99 10.01 28.24
C ARG A 811 29.83 9.72 29.20
N VAL A 812 29.12 10.78 29.61
CA VAL A 812 27.93 10.66 30.47
C VAL A 812 26.74 10.20 29.64
N VAL A 813 26.02 9.17 30.10
CA VAL A 813 24.70 8.77 29.60
C VAL A 813 23.82 8.46 30.80
N ASN A 814 22.59 9.01 30.83
CA ASN A 814 21.61 8.85 31.90
C ASN A 814 22.18 9.04 33.33
N GLY A 815 23.03 10.06 33.52
CA GLY A 815 23.66 10.39 34.80
C GLY A 815 24.90 9.57 35.18
N GLY A 816 25.19 8.48 34.47
CA GLY A 816 26.34 7.59 34.72
C GLY A 816 27.50 7.78 33.75
N LYS A 817 28.70 7.29 34.12
CA LYS A 817 29.89 7.17 33.27
C LYS A 817 30.47 5.76 33.38
N GLY A 818 30.70 5.07 32.26
CA GLY A 818 31.23 3.71 32.23
C GLY A 818 30.24 2.69 31.63
N VAL A 819 30.26 1.46 32.15
CA VAL A 819 29.43 0.34 31.67
C VAL A 819 27.96 0.53 32.01
N GLY A 820 27.14 0.84 31.01
CA GLY A 820 25.69 1.00 31.16
C GLY A 820 24.93 -0.32 31.26
N SER A 821 25.47 -1.41 30.68
CA SER A 821 24.93 -2.76 30.87
C SER A 821 25.92 -3.84 30.43
N ILE A 822 25.81 -5.02 31.05
CA ILE A 822 26.39 -6.28 30.56
C ILE A 822 25.24 -7.17 30.10
N THR A 823 25.32 -7.71 28.91
CA THR A 823 24.31 -8.66 28.39
C THR A 823 24.98 -10.03 28.26
N PHE A 824 24.37 -11.09 28.79
CA PHE A 824 24.82 -12.46 28.57
C PHE A 824 23.89 -13.09 27.54
N LEU A 825 24.45 -13.66 26.48
CA LEU A 825 23.67 -14.25 25.38
C LEU A 825 24.00 -15.73 25.25
N GLN A 826 22.96 -16.55 25.16
CA GLN A 826 23.07 -17.88 24.58
C GLN A 826 23.04 -17.72 23.06
N GLY A 827 24.18 -17.92 22.40
CA GLY A 827 24.28 -17.85 20.95
C GLY A 827 23.56 -19.02 20.29
N SER A 828 22.39 -18.73 19.74
CA SER A 828 22.04 -18.99 18.33
C SER A 828 22.45 -20.33 17.71
N GLY A 829 23.74 -20.54 17.48
CA GLY A 829 24.33 -21.78 16.95
C GLY A 829 24.28 -22.96 17.92
N LEU A 830 23.73 -22.80 19.14
CA LEU A 830 23.20 -23.91 19.89
C LEU A 830 21.85 -24.33 19.31
N HIS A 831 21.86 -25.47 18.62
CA HIS A 831 20.70 -26.08 17.98
C HIS A 831 19.48 -26.09 18.91
N LEU A 832 18.50 -25.21 18.67
CA LEU A 832 17.30 -25.04 19.51
C LEU A 832 16.35 -26.26 19.52
N PHE A 833 16.70 -27.35 18.85
CA PHE A 833 16.01 -28.64 18.92
C PHE A 833 16.15 -29.35 20.27
N ARG A 834 16.92 -28.81 21.23
CA ARG A 834 17.15 -29.42 22.56
C ARG A 834 17.17 -28.35 23.67
N GLU A 835 16.75 -28.75 24.86
CA GLU A 835 16.92 -27.97 26.10
C GLU A 835 18.41 -27.78 26.39
N ALA A 836 18.90 -26.53 26.44
CA ALA A 836 20.31 -26.22 26.71
C ALA A 836 20.45 -24.96 27.59
N SER A 837 21.41 -24.95 28.53
CA SER A 837 21.56 -23.91 29.54
C SER A 837 22.97 -23.79 30.14
N PHE A 838 23.31 -22.61 30.66
CA PHE A 838 24.54 -22.32 31.41
C PHE A 838 24.26 -21.48 32.67
N GLY A 839 25.14 -21.55 33.65
CA GLY A 839 25.11 -20.77 34.88
C GLY A 839 26.00 -19.53 34.81
N ILE A 840 25.57 -18.44 35.45
CA ILE A 840 26.36 -17.21 35.71
C ILE A 840 26.26 -16.80 37.18
N ASP A 841 27.37 -16.31 37.76
CA ASP A 841 27.46 -15.83 39.14
C ASP A 841 28.57 -14.75 39.36
N GLU A 842 28.55 -14.07 40.52
CA GLU A 842 29.46 -12.99 41.00
C GLU A 842 29.99 -11.99 39.93
N ILE A 843 29.15 -11.15 39.35
CA ILE A 843 29.59 -10.17 38.33
C ILE A 843 30.18 -8.90 38.99
N ARG A 844 31.48 -8.65 38.78
CA ARG A 844 32.21 -7.48 39.34
C ARG A 844 33.23 -6.88 38.38
N PHE A 845 33.71 -5.68 38.71
CA PHE A 845 34.93 -5.12 38.15
C PHE A 845 36.07 -5.13 39.19
N THR A 846 37.32 -5.19 38.74
CA THR A 846 38.51 -5.10 39.60
C THR A 846 39.47 -4.05 39.05
N GLN A 847 39.94 -3.14 39.92
CA GLN A 847 40.80 -2.01 39.59
C GLN A 847 42.04 -2.01 40.49
N GLY A 848 43.22 -2.26 39.92
CA GLY A 848 44.51 -2.02 40.59
C GLY A 848 44.76 -2.76 41.91
N GLY A 849 43.97 -3.79 42.24
CA GLY A 849 44.01 -4.51 43.52
C GLY A 849 42.83 -4.24 44.47
N GLY A 850 41.88 -3.38 44.09
CA GLY A 850 40.58 -3.23 44.76
C GLY A 850 39.43 -3.83 43.96
N ASP A 851 38.45 -4.42 44.67
CA ASP A 851 37.21 -4.92 44.09
C ASP A 851 36.18 -3.79 43.95
N LEU A 852 35.65 -3.59 42.75
CA LEU A 852 34.48 -2.75 42.46
C LEU A 852 33.31 -3.68 42.08
N LEU A 853 32.64 -4.21 43.10
CA LEU A 853 31.41 -4.98 42.95
C LEU A 853 30.37 -4.17 42.16
N TRP A 854 29.70 -4.82 41.21
CA TRP A 854 28.72 -4.21 40.32
C TRP A 854 27.33 -4.84 40.44
N TYR A 855 27.29 -6.10 40.86
CA TYR A 855 26.11 -6.79 41.36
C TYR A 855 26.42 -7.45 42.70
N GLY A 856 25.47 -7.39 43.65
CA GLY A 856 25.67 -7.81 45.04
C GLY A 856 26.46 -6.78 45.85
N ASP A 857 25.83 -6.17 46.86
CA ASP A 857 26.52 -5.23 47.77
C ASP A 857 27.36 -6.03 48.81
N ALA A 858 27.10 -7.33 48.98
CA ALA A 858 27.95 -8.28 49.69
C ALA A 858 28.41 -9.44 48.78
N ARG A 859 29.57 -10.04 49.11
CA ARG A 859 30.19 -11.19 48.38
C ARG A 859 29.37 -12.50 48.44
N THR A 860 28.23 -12.51 49.11
CA THR A 860 27.31 -13.66 49.25
C THR A 860 26.11 -13.57 48.31
N ASP A 861 25.85 -12.39 47.76
CA ASP A 861 24.58 -12.07 47.11
C ASP A 861 24.54 -12.66 45.70
N SER A 862 23.45 -13.36 45.39
CA SER A 862 23.23 -13.96 44.08
C SER A 862 22.96 -12.88 43.02
N VAL A 863 23.28 -13.18 41.76
CA VAL A 863 22.85 -12.32 40.64
C VAL A 863 21.33 -12.46 40.48
N GLU A 864 20.58 -11.37 40.60
CA GLU A 864 19.17 -11.33 40.19
C GLU A 864 19.04 -10.66 38.81
N GLY A 865 17.90 -10.83 38.15
CA GLY A 865 17.72 -10.45 36.75
C GLY A 865 16.44 -9.72 36.43
N ASP A 866 16.59 -8.58 35.75
CA ASP A 866 15.53 -7.83 35.08
C ASP A 866 15.04 -8.64 33.86
N ALA A 867 14.29 -9.72 34.12
CA ALA A 867 13.90 -10.73 33.14
C ALA A 867 12.89 -10.19 32.12
N LEU A 868 13.41 -9.52 31.08
CA LEU A 868 12.67 -9.00 29.93
C LEU A 868 12.01 -10.12 29.12
N GLN A 869 10.84 -10.61 29.57
CA GLN A 869 10.00 -11.58 28.88
C GLN A 869 9.43 -11.03 27.55
N TYR A 870 10.25 -11.00 26.51
CA TYR A 870 9.92 -10.43 25.20
C TYR A 870 9.79 -11.46 24.07
N SER A 871 9.55 -12.74 24.37
CA SER A 871 9.06 -13.73 23.38
C SER A 871 8.08 -14.75 24.00
N ARG A 872 7.19 -15.30 23.16
CA ARG A 872 6.37 -16.49 23.50
C ARG A 872 7.15 -17.80 23.26
N HIS A 873 8.49 -17.75 23.22
CA HIS A 873 9.35 -18.83 22.74
C HIS A 873 10.46 -19.16 23.74
N ARG A 874 10.08 -19.88 24.80
CA ARG A 874 10.84 -20.97 25.43
C ARG A 874 12.31 -20.71 25.82
N LEU A 875 12.69 -19.45 26.07
CA LEU A 875 13.87 -19.09 26.85
C LEU A 875 13.47 -18.96 28.32
N PHE A 876 14.37 -19.28 29.23
CA PHE A 876 14.21 -19.09 30.67
C PHE A 876 15.47 -18.47 31.28
N VAL A 877 15.25 -17.71 32.33
CA VAL A 877 16.26 -17.36 33.34
C VAL A 877 15.65 -17.82 34.66
N GLU A 878 16.26 -18.81 35.29
CA GLU A 878 15.79 -19.39 36.54
C GLU A 878 16.90 -19.25 37.59
N GLU A 879 16.56 -18.63 38.72
CA GLU A 879 17.43 -18.63 39.89
C GLU A 879 17.53 -20.05 40.48
N ARG A 880 18.71 -20.40 40.96
CA ARG A 880 19.06 -21.72 41.49
C ARG A 880 19.67 -21.58 42.86
N SER A 881 18.92 -21.93 43.89
CA SER A 881 19.38 -21.94 45.28
C SER A 881 20.49 -22.98 45.51
N GLY A 882 21.61 -22.54 46.09
CA GLY A 882 22.76 -23.36 46.45
C GLY A 882 23.63 -23.81 45.25
N SER A 883 24.86 -24.23 45.56
CA SER A 883 25.90 -24.59 44.57
C SER A 883 26.30 -23.46 43.60
N GLY A 884 26.14 -22.21 44.03
CA GLY A 884 26.74 -21.04 43.39
C GLY A 884 28.26 -21.02 43.48
N ALA A 885 28.91 -20.02 42.90
CA ALA A 885 30.35 -19.87 42.93
C ALA A 885 30.85 -19.57 44.35
N ASN A 886 32.01 -20.09 44.73
CA ASN A 886 32.64 -19.89 46.05
C ASN A 886 31.77 -20.24 47.29
N GLY A 887 30.57 -20.78 47.13
CA GLY A 887 29.60 -21.03 48.20
C GLY A 887 28.51 -19.96 48.37
N THR A 888 28.22 -19.14 47.36
CA THR A 888 27.02 -18.28 47.32
C THR A 888 25.73 -19.09 47.47
N ASP A 889 24.71 -18.45 48.07
CA ASP A 889 23.41 -19.08 48.36
C ASP A 889 22.54 -19.30 47.11
N GLY A 890 22.95 -18.80 45.94
CA GLY A 890 22.26 -19.00 44.67
C GLY A 890 23.05 -18.52 43.45
N TRP A 891 22.52 -18.78 42.25
CA TRP A 891 23.09 -18.38 40.94
C TRP A 891 22.01 -18.39 39.83
N LEU A 892 22.29 -17.81 38.66
CA LEU A 892 21.34 -17.78 37.54
C LEU A 892 21.61 -18.87 36.50
N GLU A 893 20.63 -19.71 36.21
CA GLU A 893 20.61 -20.57 35.02
C GLU A 893 19.91 -19.85 33.86
N ILE A 894 20.66 -19.59 32.78
CA ILE A 894 20.17 -19.00 31.52
C ILE A 894 20.06 -20.13 30.49
N GLY A 895 18.89 -20.33 29.89
CA GLY A 895 18.70 -21.47 28.99
C GLY A 895 17.40 -21.53 28.19
N THR A 896 17.17 -22.68 27.56
CA THR A 896 16.01 -22.97 26.70
C THR A 896 15.20 -24.16 27.19
N ASN A 897 13.88 -24.01 27.24
CA ASN A 897 12.91 -25.04 27.64
C ASN A 897 12.17 -25.58 26.41
N ILE A 898 12.93 -26.10 25.43
CA ILE A 898 12.40 -26.56 24.15
C ILE A 898 12.26 -28.08 24.13
N LYS A 899 11.10 -28.55 24.59
CA LYS A 899 10.59 -29.90 24.31
C LYS A 899 10.16 -29.95 22.83
N ALA A 900 11.00 -30.57 21.99
CA ALA A 900 10.83 -30.54 20.54
C ALA A 900 9.59 -31.31 20.07
N THR A 901 8.70 -30.61 19.36
CA THR A 901 7.54 -31.18 18.64
C THR A 901 7.37 -30.50 17.27
N GLY A 902 8.47 -30.03 16.67
CA GLY A 902 8.51 -29.33 15.38
C GLY A 902 9.90 -28.74 15.09
N PRO A 903 10.29 -28.58 13.82
CA PRO A 903 11.62 -28.12 13.42
C PRO A 903 11.76 -26.59 13.51
N VAL A 904 11.80 -26.04 14.73
CA VAL A 904 12.18 -24.63 14.93
C VAL A 904 13.70 -24.53 14.87
N VAL A 905 14.22 -24.31 13.67
CA VAL A 905 15.66 -24.09 13.43
C VAL A 905 16.06 -22.70 13.94
N SER A 906 17.30 -22.56 14.40
CA SER A 906 17.88 -21.30 14.89
C SER A 906 19.15 -21.00 14.13
N PHE A 907 19.26 -19.76 13.65
CA PHE A 907 20.10 -19.43 12.50
C PHE A 907 20.94 -18.17 12.71
N TYR A 908 21.97 -18.23 13.57
CA TYR A 908 22.87 -17.10 13.79
C TYR A 908 24.26 -17.60 14.20
N ARG A 909 25.29 -16.79 14.00
CA ARG A 909 26.69 -17.17 14.24
C ARG A 909 27.57 -16.02 14.73
N ASP A 910 28.32 -16.31 15.77
CA ASP A 910 29.63 -15.82 16.26
C ASP A 910 30.12 -14.34 16.12
N VAL A 911 29.46 -13.42 15.41
CA VAL A 911 29.92 -12.01 15.23
C VAL A 911 29.07 -10.99 16.01
N ALA A 912 29.61 -9.78 16.26
CA ALA A 912 28.96 -8.76 17.07
C ALA A 912 27.89 -7.97 16.29
N GLU A 913 28.13 -7.77 15.00
CA GLU A 913 27.28 -7.06 14.04
C GLU A 913 26.13 -7.96 13.54
N ASP A 914 26.36 -9.28 13.50
CA ASP A 914 25.48 -10.36 13.02
C ASP A 914 24.18 -10.60 13.83
N ARG A 915 23.80 -9.64 14.69
CA ARG A 915 22.78 -9.79 15.73
C ARG A 915 21.40 -9.28 15.34
N ILE A 916 21.34 -8.46 14.30
CA ILE A 916 20.08 -8.15 13.63
C ILE A 916 19.89 -9.26 12.60
N VAL A 917 18.91 -10.14 12.82
CA VAL A 917 18.44 -11.04 11.76
C VAL A 917 17.57 -10.21 10.84
N GLN A 918 18.22 -9.57 9.87
CA GLN A 918 17.54 -9.17 8.64
C GLN A 918 17.32 -10.47 7.84
N ASN A 919 16.13 -10.66 7.29
CA ASN A 919 15.91 -11.73 6.33
C ASN A 919 16.73 -11.36 5.08
N TYR A 920 17.71 -12.20 4.71
CA TYR A 920 18.80 -11.77 3.83
C TYR A 920 18.40 -11.57 2.34
N TYR A 921 17.19 -11.96 1.98
CA TYR A 921 16.60 -11.89 0.63
C TYR A 921 15.41 -10.91 0.54
N ASP A 922 14.93 -10.43 1.68
CA ASP A 922 13.85 -9.45 1.88
C ASP A 922 14.36 -8.11 1.34
N GLY A 923 13.69 -7.52 0.35
CA GLY A 923 14.17 -6.37 -0.41
C GLY A 923 15.03 -6.69 -1.65
N PHE A 924 15.37 -7.95 -1.91
CA PHE A 924 16.22 -8.35 -3.04
C PHE A 924 15.46 -9.25 -4.02
N ALA A 925 15.83 -9.20 -5.31
CA ALA A 925 15.14 -9.95 -6.37
C ALA A 925 15.03 -11.46 -6.13
N ILE A 926 15.95 -12.06 -5.36
CA ILE A 926 15.88 -13.47 -4.99
C ILE A 926 14.73 -13.78 -4.02
N GLY A 927 14.17 -12.82 -3.26
CA GLY A 927 12.95 -13.03 -2.48
C GLY A 927 11.69 -13.20 -3.35
N ALA A 928 11.73 -12.70 -4.59
CA ALA A 928 10.61 -12.63 -5.51
C ALA A 928 10.68 -13.67 -6.65
N ASN A 929 9.61 -13.80 -7.44
CA ASN A 929 9.49 -14.77 -8.54
C ASN A 929 10.14 -14.24 -9.84
N SER A 930 11.36 -13.75 -9.72
CA SER A 930 12.05 -12.88 -10.68
C SER A 930 13.20 -13.57 -11.44
N LEU A 931 13.72 -12.87 -12.45
CA LEU A 931 14.94 -13.20 -13.21
C LEU A 931 16.18 -12.74 -12.44
N ILE A 932 17.09 -13.68 -12.14
CA ILE A 932 18.31 -13.44 -11.35
C ILE A 932 19.55 -13.70 -12.19
N VAL A 933 20.52 -12.78 -12.12
CA VAL A 933 21.84 -12.90 -12.73
C VAL A 933 22.87 -13.27 -11.64
N PRO A 934 23.35 -14.53 -11.57
CA PRO A 934 24.29 -14.99 -10.53
C PRO A 934 25.57 -14.13 -10.37
N ASP A 935 26.09 -13.63 -11.47
CA ASP A 935 27.37 -12.90 -11.47
C ASP A 935 27.21 -11.39 -11.14
N ALA A 936 25.97 -10.92 -10.96
CA ALA A 936 25.65 -9.52 -10.72
C ALA A 936 25.84 -9.10 -9.25
N GLN A 937 27.06 -9.22 -8.73
CA GLN A 937 27.35 -9.03 -7.31
C GLN A 937 27.64 -7.57 -6.94
N PHE A 938 27.27 -7.18 -5.72
CA PHE A 938 27.67 -5.89 -5.12
C PHE A 938 29.20 -5.74 -5.05
N THR A 939 29.70 -4.58 -5.51
CA THR A 939 31.13 -4.21 -5.51
C THR A 939 31.54 -3.23 -4.41
N GLU A 940 30.59 -2.70 -3.61
CA GLU A 940 30.86 -1.68 -2.58
C GLU A 940 30.39 -2.13 -1.17
N ASP A 941 31.20 -1.82 -0.15
CA ASP A 941 31.18 -2.43 1.20
C ASP A 941 29.99 -2.09 2.12
N TRP A 942 29.20 -1.05 1.84
CA TRP A 942 28.56 -0.28 2.92
C TRP A 942 27.16 -0.75 3.38
N PHE A 943 26.50 -1.62 2.62
CA PHE A 943 25.19 -2.21 3.00
C PHE A 943 25.12 -3.72 2.73
N ALA A 944 25.71 -4.19 1.63
CA ALA A 944 25.99 -5.60 1.39
C ALA A 944 27.49 -5.86 1.55
N ARG A 945 27.87 -7.04 2.04
CA ARG A 945 29.29 -7.45 1.99
C ARG A 945 29.67 -7.73 0.52
N PRO A 946 30.85 -7.29 0.05
CA PRO A 946 31.27 -7.48 -1.34
C PRO A 946 31.18 -8.95 -1.76
N GLY A 947 30.60 -9.19 -2.93
CA GLY A 947 30.48 -10.54 -3.51
C GLY A 947 29.33 -11.42 -2.99
N GLN A 948 28.44 -10.93 -2.11
CA GLN A 948 27.35 -11.78 -1.56
C GLN A 948 25.95 -11.48 -2.15
N THR A 949 25.61 -10.21 -2.38
CA THR A 949 24.25 -9.76 -2.74
C THR A 949 24.11 -9.47 -4.24
N HIS A 950 22.96 -9.85 -4.83
CA HIS A 950 22.76 -9.96 -6.28
C HIS A 950 21.93 -8.81 -6.88
N MET A 951 22.63 -7.78 -7.37
CA MET A 951 22.12 -6.62 -8.11
C MET A 951 21.85 -6.96 -9.58
N GLY A 952 21.02 -7.98 -9.83
CA GLY A 952 20.47 -8.20 -11.18
C GLY A 952 19.65 -6.98 -11.63
N GLN A 953 18.90 -6.40 -10.69
CA GLN A 953 18.13 -5.17 -10.84
C GLN A 953 18.83 -3.98 -10.15
N ILE A 954 18.62 -2.78 -10.67
CA ILE A 954 19.22 -1.52 -10.22
C ILE A 954 18.16 -0.67 -9.49
N PHE A 955 18.50 -0.20 -8.29
CA PHE A 955 17.61 0.63 -7.47
C PHE A 955 17.21 1.94 -8.17
N GLY A 956 15.94 2.30 -8.10
CA GLY A 956 15.39 3.55 -8.61
C GLY A 956 15.25 3.62 -10.14
N LYS A 957 15.42 2.49 -10.83
CA LYS A 957 15.11 2.36 -12.26
C LYS A 957 13.65 1.95 -12.46
N ARG A 958 13.14 2.19 -13.67
CA ARG A 958 11.77 1.91 -14.09
C ARG A 958 11.79 1.05 -15.35
N ALA A 959 10.84 0.14 -15.46
CA ALA A 959 10.47 -0.46 -16.75
C ALA A 959 9.42 0.39 -17.47
N THR A 960 9.12 0.03 -18.71
CA THR A 960 7.92 0.47 -19.43
C THR A 960 6.99 -0.73 -19.65
N GLY A 961 5.69 -0.52 -19.47
CA GLY A 961 4.65 -1.53 -19.69
C GLY A 961 3.72 -1.15 -20.82
N GLU A 962 3.40 -2.12 -21.67
CA GLU A 962 2.51 -1.96 -22.81
C GLU A 962 1.58 -3.17 -22.96
N THR A 963 0.29 -2.89 -23.16
CA THR A 963 -0.76 -3.87 -23.46
C THR A 963 -0.80 -4.15 -24.96
N PHE A 964 -0.95 -5.42 -25.34
CA PHE A 964 -1.04 -5.84 -26.74
C PHE A 964 -2.10 -6.91 -26.98
N GLU A 965 -2.45 -7.11 -28.25
CA GLU A 965 -3.20 -8.27 -28.72
C GLU A 965 -2.30 -9.14 -29.60
N VAL A 966 -2.44 -10.46 -29.50
CA VAL A 966 -1.70 -11.41 -30.33
C VAL A 966 -2.62 -12.48 -30.91
N ASP A 967 -2.47 -12.71 -32.21
CA ASP A 967 -3.12 -13.80 -32.95
C ASP A 967 -2.16 -15.00 -33.04
N THR A 968 -2.70 -16.23 -33.02
CA THR A 968 -1.90 -17.45 -33.23
C THR A 968 -1.96 -17.93 -34.67
N LEU A 969 -0.92 -18.66 -35.12
CA LEU A 969 -0.87 -19.22 -36.48
C LEU A 969 -2.00 -20.25 -36.76
N GLU A 970 -2.63 -20.79 -35.71
CA GLU A 970 -3.79 -21.67 -35.78
C GLU A 970 -5.13 -20.93 -35.89
N GLY A 971 -5.13 -19.59 -35.82
CA GLY A 971 -6.31 -18.74 -35.99
C GLY A 971 -7.10 -18.43 -34.72
N ALA A 972 -6.50 -18.56 -33.53
CA ALA A 972 -7.05 -17.96 -32.32
C ALA A 972 -6.64 -16.48 -32.27
N THR A 973 -7.62 -15.57 -32.28
CA THR A 973 -7.41 -14.12 -32.47
C THR A 973 -7.68 -13.29 -31.22
N GLY A 974 -6.99 -12.16 -31.08
CA GLY A 974 -7.26 -11.16 -30.03
C GLY A 974 -6.88 -11.61 -28.61
N LEU A 975 -5.88 -12.48 -28.46
CA LEU A 975 -5.40 -12.91 -27.14
C LEU A 975 -4.73 -11.73 -26.43
N LYS A 976 -5.18 -11.41 -25.21
CA LYS A 976 -4.67 -10.27 -24.45
C LYS A 976 -3.28 -10.56 -23.85
N GLY A 977 -2.34 -9.64 -24.07
CA GLY A 977 -1.00 -9.68 -23.53
C GLY A 977 -0.55 -8.36 -22.91
N VAL A 978 0.48 -8.44 -22.07
CA VAL A 978 1.20 -7.32 -21.46
C VAL A 978 2.70 -7.61 -21.54
N SER A 979 3.49 -6.64 -21.97
CA SER A 979 4.95 -6.70 -22.01
C SER A 979 5.56 -5.65 -21.10
N PHE A 980 6.50 -6.05 -20.24
CA PHE A 980 7.33 -5.15 -19.44
C PHE A 980 8.76 -5.16 -19.99
N ASP A 981 9.25 -4.05 -20.57
CA ASP A 981 10.68 -3.85 -20.86
C ASP A 981 11.39 -3.34 -19.60
N ALA A 982 12.02 -4.27 -18.88
CA ALA A 982 12.83 -4.00 -17.69
C ALA A 982 14.32 -3.82 -18.00
N SER A 983 14.73 -3.64 -19.25
CA SER A 983 16.15 -3.51 -19.62
C SER A 983 16.86 -2.40 -18.83
N GLU A 984 16.17 -1.29 -18.58
CA GLU A 984 16.69 -0.20 -17.73
C GLU A 984 16.84 -0.60 -16.26
N VAL A 985 15.91 -1.40 -15.73
CA VAL A 985 16.00 -2.00 -14.39
C VAL A 985 17.18 -2.97 -14.31
N TYR A 986 17.44 -3.78 -15.35
CA TYR A 986 18.58 -4.69 -15.42
C TYR A 986 19.91 -4.05 -15.92
N GLY A 987 19.94 -2.72 -16.00
CA GLY A 987 21.17 -1.93 -16.13
C GLY A 987 21.65 -1.60 -17.54
N LYS A 988 20.77 -1.56 -18.54
CA LYS A 988 21.05 -1.14 -19.93
C LYS A 988 21.83 0.19 -19.99
N SER A 989 21.33 1.27 -19.38
CA SER A 989 22.02 2.57 -19.37
C SER A 989 23.15 2.74 -18.33
N VAL A 990 23.42 1.76 -17.46
CA VAL A 990 24.18 1.99 -16.21
C VAL A 990 25.53 1.30 -16.26
N ASP A 991 26.61 2.03 -16.01
CA ASP A 991 27.95 1.43 -15.91
C ASP A 991 28.00 0.39 -14.79
N GLY A 992 28.37 -0.85 -15.14
CA GLY A 992 28.29 -2.03 -14.26
C GLY A 992 27.08 -2.94 -14.49
N GLY A 993 26.03 -2.46 -15.17
CA GLY A 993 24.80 -3.21 -15.47
C GLY A 993 25.00 -4.50 -16.27
N TRP A 994 23.99 -5.37 -16.28
CA TRP A 994 24.13 -6.76 -16.74
C TRP A 994 23.41 -7.09 -18.04
N LEU A 995 22.20 -6.58 -18.24
CA LEU A 995 21.40 -6.83 -19.45
C LEU A 995 21.27 -5.55 -20.28
N GLU A 996 21.26 -5.70 -21.61
CA GLU A 996 20.86 -4.64 -22.55
C GLU A 996 19.42 -4.82 -23.06
N LYS A 997 18.94 -6.07 -23.03
CA LYS A 997 17.55 -6.45 -23.23
C LYS A 997 17.08 -7.31 -22.06
N ALA A 998 15.93 -6.99 -21.49
CA ALA A 998 15.19 -7.82 -20.54
C ALA A 998 13.71 -7.49 -20.66
N ILE A 999 12.96 -8.30 -21.43
CA ILE A 999 11.52 -8.10 -21.64
C ILE A 999 10.76 -9.34 -21.14
N ARG A 1000 9.74 -9.14 -20.31
CA ARG A 1000 8.80 -10.20 -19.89
C ARG A 1000 7.43 -9.94 -20.49
N TYR A 1001 6.97 -10.86 -21.32
CA TYR A 1001 5.61 -10.93 -21.85
C TYR A 1001 4.77 -11.84 -20.97
N LYS A 1002 3.52 -11.47 -20.69
CA LYS A 1002 2.48 -12.31 -20.09
C LYS A 1002 1.28 -12.30 -21.01
N ILE A 1003 0.79 -13.48 -21.41
CA ILE A 1003 -0.33 -13.66 -22.34
C ILE A 1003 -1.38 -14.57 -21.71
N ALA A 1004 -2.65 -14.16 -21.76
CA ALA A 1004 -3.79 -14.99 -21.37
C ALA A 1004 -4.17 -15.93 -22.51
N LEU A 1005 -4.28 -17.23 -22.22
CA LEU A 1005 -4.83 -18.23 -23.13
C LEU A 1005 -6.25 -18.65 -22.70
N PRO A 1006 -7.07 -19.21 -23.62
CA PRO A 1006 -8.38 -19.75 -23.27
C PRO A 1006 -8.34 -20.78 -22.13
N ASN A 1007 -9.45 -20.95 -21.44
CA ASN A 1007 -9.61 -21.88 -20.32
C ASN A 1007 -8.59 -21.64 -19.17
N GLY A 1008 -8.25 -20.37 -18.89
CA GLY A 1008 -7.39 -19.93 -17.79
C GLY A 1008 -6.01 -20.56 -17.74
N ASN A 1009 -5.43 -20.73 -18.91
CA ASN A 1009 -4.03 -21.05 -19.08
C ASN A 1009 -3.27 -19.73 -19.35
N PHE A 1010 -1.98 -19.67 -19.02
CA PHE A 1010 -1.15 -18.49 -19.24
C PHE A 1010 0.19 -18.87 -19.86
N VAL A 1011 0.74 -17.97 -20.68
CA VAL A 1011 2.13 -18.06 -21.13
C VAL A 1011 2.88 -16.85 -20.61
N ILE A 1012 3.98 -17.09 -19.91
CA ILE A 1012 5.02 -16.08 -19.67
C ILE A 1012 6.16 -16.35 -20.66
N VAL A 1013 6.68 -15.30 -21.29
CA VAL A 1013 7.89 -15.36 -22.11
C VAL A 1013 8.89 -14.34 -21.60
N ASP A 1014 10.12 -14.77 -21.34
CA ASP A 1014 11.25 -13.88 -21.06
C ASP A 1014 12.18 -13.85 -22.26
N ASP A 1015 12.51 -12.66 -22.76
CA ASP A 1015 13.52 -12.46 -23.79
C ASP A 1015 14.60 -11.51 -23.27
N PHE A 1016 15.83 -12.01 -23.13
CA PHE A 1016 16.91 -11.22 -22.54
C PHE A 1016 18.26 -11.43 -23.22
N GLN A 1017 19.11 -10.39 -23.12
CA GLN A 1017 20.43 -10.34 -23.72
C GLN A 1017 21.39 -9.58 -22.81
N THR A 1018 22.55 -10.17 -22.55
CA THR A 1018 23.59 -9.62 -21.67
C THR A 1018 24.43 -8.57 -22.38
N ARG A 1019 24.90 -7.57 -21.64
CA ARG A 1019 25.79 -6.52 -22.16
C ARG A 1019 27.14 -7.10 -22.61
N HIS A 1020 27.84 -6.39 -23.49
CA HIS A 1020 29.22 -6.71 -23.83
C HIS A 1020 30.18 -6.45 -22.66
N VAL A 1021 31.34 -7.11 -22.69
CA VAL A 1021 32.37 -6.97 -21.63
C VAL A 1021 33.00 -5.58 -21.64
N ASN A 1022 33.13 -4.93 -22.81
CA ASN A 1022 33.75 -3.61 -22.97
C ASN A 1022 32.74 -2.60 -23.54
N GLY A 1023 31.75 -2.22 -22.73
CA GLY A 1023 30.68 -1.28 -23.12
C GLY A 1023 29.78 -1.89 -24.19
N ASP A 1024 29.83 -1.32 -25.40
CA ASP A 1024 29.02 -1.74 -26.55
C ASP A 1024 29.83 -2.64 -27.52
N THR A 1025 30.99 -3.15 -27.10
CA THR A 1025 31.92 -3.90 -27.97
C THR A 1025 32.58 -5.11 -27.28
N GLY A 1026 32.99 -6.08 -28.10
CA GLY A 1026 33.65 -7.32 -27.64
C GLY A 1026 32.67 -8.49 -27.47
N PRO A 1027 33.05 -9.57 -26.77
CA PRO A 1027 32.12 -10.64 -26.44
C PRO A 1027 31.04 -10.16 -25.46
N ARG A 1028 29.87 -10.80 -25.50
CA ARG A 1028 28.84 -10.66 -24.46
C ARG A 1028 29.31 -11.29 -23.15
N LYS A 1029 28.84 -10.76 -22.01
CA LYS A 1029 28.94 -11.46 -20.71
C LYS A 1029 28.17 -12.78 -20.79
N THR A 1030 28.58 -13.82 -20.08
CA THR A 1030 27.84 -15.10 -20.00
C THR A 1030 27.57 -15.45 -18.55
N SER A 1031 26.34 -15.84 -18.21
CA SER A 1031 25.95 -16.20 -16.84
C SER A 1031 24.88 -17.29 -16.85
N GLN A 1032 24.82 -18.14 -15.81
CA GLN A 1032 23.73 -19.11 -15.63
C GLN A 1032 22.48 -18.40 -15.10
N ILE A 1033 21.92 -17.44 -15.85
CA ILE A 1033 20.79 -16.60 -15.43
C ILE A 1033 19.60 -17.50 -15.04
N GLN A 1034 19.12 -17.37 -13.80
CA GLN A 1034 18.10 -18.25 -13.19
C GLN A 1034 16.77 -17.52 -13.04
N GLN A 1035 15.72 -18.28 -12.76
CA GLN A 1035 14.42 -17.72 -12.37
C GLN A 1035 13.82 -18.55 -11.25
N PHE A 1036 13.12 -17.91 -10.31
CA PHE A 1036 12.60 -18.56 -9.12
C PHE A 1036 11.07 -18.53 -9.08
N TRP A 1037 10.50 -19.58 -8.50
CA TRP A 1037 9.05 -19.78 -8.37
C TRP A 1037 8.77 -20.32 -6.95
N TYR A 1038 8.08 -19.52 -6.15
CA TYR A 1038 7.85 -19.75 -4.73
C TYR A 1038 6.45 -20.29 -4.47
N THR A 1039 6.36 -21.52 -3.95
CA THR A 1039 5.05 -22.10 -3.57
C THR A 1039 4.88 -22.13 -2.05
N PRO A 1040 3.70 -21.83 -1.49
CA PRO A 1040 3.45 -21.95 -0.06
C PRO A 1040 3.68 -23.37 0.48
N TYR A 1041 4.39 -23.49 1.59
CA TYR A 1041 4.69 -24.75 2.26
C TYR A 1041 4.37 -24.66 3.76
N ASP A 1042 3.75 -25.69 4.31
CA ASP A 1042 3.64 -25.90 5.75
C ASP A 1042 3.80 -27.38 6.12
N ASN A 1043 3.94 -27.70 7.40
CA ASN A 1043 4.00 -29.08 7.91
C ASN A 1043 2.66 -29.58 8.49
N VAL A 1044 1.56 -28.88 8.22
CA VAL A 1044 0.23 -29.14 8.77
C VAL A 1044 -0.56 -29.99 7.77
N GLN A 1045 -0.61 -31.30 8.01
CA GLN A 1045 -1.24 -32.28 7.09
C GLN A 1045 -2.79 -32.22 7.06
N THR A 1046 -3.42 -31.13 7.51
CA THR A 1046 -4.89 -31.04 7.69
C THR A 1046 -5.43 -29.65 7.34
N CYS A 1047 -6.55 -29.61 6.61
CA CYS A 1047 -7.31 -28.36 6.39
C CYS A 1047 -8.08 -27.90 7.65
N ALA A 1048 -8.25 -28.78 8.63
CA ALA A 1048 -8.84 -28.46 9.93
C ALA A 1048 -8.01 -27.40 10.69
N LEU A 1049 -8.67 -26.33 11.12
CA LEU A 1049 -8.04 -25.20 11.81
C LEU A 1049 -7.33 -25.62 13.11
N PRO A 1050 -6.06 -25.23 13.32
CA PRO A 1050 -5.56 -24.94 14.66
C PRO A 1050 -6.44 -23.84 15.29
N ARG A 1051 -6.55 -23.81 16.63
CA ARG A 1051 -7.44 -22.89 17.38
C ARG A 1051 -7.22 -21.38 17.17
N ASN A 1052 -6.27 -20.99 16.32
CA ASN A 1052 -5.92 -19.61 15.97
C ASN A 1052 -6.37 -19.19 14.56
N GLY A 1053 -7.11 -20.03 13.82
CA GLY A 1053 -7.87 -19.59 12.63
C GLY A 1053 -7.15 -19.59 11.27
N GLY A 1054 -5.99 -20.23 11.14
CA GLY A 1054 -5.33 -20.44 9.85
C GLY A 1054 -5.71 -21.78 9.21
N THR A 1055 -6.06 -21.78 7.93
CA THR A 1055 -6.06 -22.98 7.07
C THR A 1055 -4.62 -23.36 6.71
N SER A 1056 -4.35 -24.64 6.40
CA SER A 1056 -3.12 -24.98 5.69
C SER A 1056 -3.11 -24.29 4.32
N HIS A 1057 -1.97 -23.75 3.92
CA HIS A 1057 -1.77 -23.16 2.58
C HIS A 1057 -0.91 -24.06 1.69
N HIS A 1058 -0.50 -25.24 2.19
CA HIS A 1058 0.47 -26.11 1.54
C HIS A 1058 0.11 -26.46 0.09
N VAL A 1059 1.07 -26.27 -0.80
CA VAL A 1059 1.05 -26.75 -2.19
C VAL A 1059 2.08 -27.87 -2.33
N ASP A 1060 1.60 -29.11 -2.49
CA ASP A 1060 2.43 -30.23 -2.91
C ASP A 1060 2.84 -29.98 -4.37
N VAL A 1061 4.13 -30.07 -4.65
CA VAL A 1061 4.69 -29.87 -6.01
C VAL A 1061 5.48 -31.11 -6.38
N THR A 1062 5.24 -31.65 -7.58
CA THR A 1062 5.85 -32.90 -8.06
C THR A 1062 6.29 -32.77 -9.51
N TYR A 1063 7.43 -33.40 -9.87
CA TYR A 1063 7.85 -33.48 -11.26
C TYR A 1063 6.99 -34.47 -12.04
N SER A 1064 6.38 -34.00 -13.13
CA SER A 1064 5.75 -34.82 -14.16
C SER A 1064 6.64 -34.95 -15.41
N GLY A 1065 7.69 -34.12 -15.52
CA GLY A 1065 8.79 -34.25 -16.48
C GLY A 1065 10.03 -33.45 -16.05
N VAL A 1066 11.14 -33.56 -16.79
CA VAL A 1066 12.41 -32.85 -16.49
C VAL A 1066 12.23 -31.32 -16.47
N ASN A 1067 11.30 -30.83 -17.29
CA ASN A 1067 10.97 -29.42 -17.47
C ASN A 1067 9.53 -29.09 -17.05
N THR A 1068 8.83 -30.01 -16.36
CA THR A 1068 7.40 -29.85 -16.03
C THR A 1068 7.09 -30.29 -14.61
N VAL A 1069 6.39 -29.44 -13.88
CA VAL A 1069 5.90 -29.69 -12.53
C VAL A 1069 4.39 -29.56 -12.43
N ASP A 1070 3.80 -30.38 -11.57
CA ASP A 1070 2.39 -30.35 -11.21
C ASP A 1070 2.25 -29.79 -9.79
N PHE A 1071 1.25 -28.94 -9.58
CA PHE A 1071 0.91 -28.30 -8.30
C PHE A 1071 -0.41 -28.86 -7.79
N THR A 1072 -0.43 -29.31 -6.53
CA THR A 1072 -1.62 -29.73 -5.79
C THR A 1072 -1.68 -28.95 -4.47
N PRO A 1073 -2.46 -27.85 -4.38
CA PRO A 1073 -2.88 -27.34 -3.07
C PRO A 1073 -3.57 -28.43 -2.25
N ARG A 1074 -3.38 -28.42 -0.93
CA ARG A 1074 -4.12 -29.34 -0.03
C ARG A 1074 -5.53 -28.86 0.29
N CYS A 1075 -5.70 -27.54 0.45
CA CYS A 1075 -6.87 -26.95 1.11
C CYS A 1075 -7.36 -25.72 0.36
N MET A 1076 -8.68 -25.58 0.25
CA MET A 1076 -9.28 -24.40 -0.37
C MET A 1076 -9.23 -23.22 0.60
N ILE A 1077 -8.61 -22.11 0.19
CA ILE A 1077 -8.19 -21.03 1.10
C ILE A 1077 -9.37 -20.14 1.55
N LEU A 1078 -10.51 -20.25 0.85
CA LEU A 1078 -11.67 -19.36 0.94
C LEU A 1078 -12.45 -19.45 2.27
N PHE A 1079 -12.40 -20.60 2.95
CA PHE A 1079 -13.35 -20.94 4.01
C PHE A 1079 -12.72 -20.96 5.41
N ARG A 1080 -12.97 -19.92 6.22
CA ARG A 1080 -12.70 -19.99 7.68
C ARG A 1080 -13.56 -21.08 8.32
N GLY A 1081 -12.96 -22.21 8.68
CA GLY A 1081 -13.58 -23.26 9.52
C GLY A 1081 -14.01 -24.54 8.80
N GLY A 1082 -13.94 -24.59 7.46
CA GLY A 1082 -14.20 -25.81 6.71
C GLY A 1082 -12.94 -26.67 6.55
N ASN A 1083 -13.04 -27.98 6.76
CA ASN A 1083 -12.00 -28.93 6.35
C ASN A 1083 -12.16 -29.26 4.85
N VAL A 1084 -12.13 -28.23 4.01
CA VAL A 1084 -12.37 -28.31 2.56
C VAL A 1084 -11.05 -28.52 1.85
N GLN A 1085 -10.91 -29.67 1.18
CA GLN A 1085 -9.77 -29.93 0.30
C GLN A 1085 -9.87 -29.04 -0.95
N ALA A 1086 -8.73 -28.67 -1.53
CA ALA A 1086 -8.73 -27.88 -2.75
C ALA A 1086 -9.14 -28.74 -3.95
N GLU A 1087 -10.12 -28.27 -4.70
CA GLU A 1087 -10.54 -28.86 -5.99
C GLU A 1087 -9.70 -28.31 -7.15
N ALA A 1088 -8.46 -27.88 -6.90
CA ALA A 1088 -7.65 -27.14 -7.84
C ALA A 1088 -6.35 -27.87 -8.15
N LYS A 1089 -5.96 -27.87 -9.42
CA LYS A 1089 -4.70 -28.43 -9.94
C LYS A 1089 -3.99 -27.40 -10.80
N GLY A 1090 -2.66 -27.45 -10.77
CA GLY A 1090 -1.80 -26.64 -11.63
C GLY A 1090 -0.78 -27.50 -12.36
N ARG A 1091 -0.32 -27.02 -13.52
CA ARG A 1091 0.91 -27.50 -14.17
C ARG A 1091 1.70 -26.33 -14.72
N MET A 1092 3.03 -26.37 -14.62
CA MET A 1092 3.94 -25.46 -15.30
C MET A 1092 4.95 -26.27 -16.12
N SER A 1093 5.06 -25.99 -17.41
CA SER A 1093 6.11 -26.51 -18.30
C SER A 1093 7.02 -25.37 -18.75
N ALA A 1094 8.33 -25.60 -18.81
CA ALA A 1094 9.33 -24.63 -19.25
C ALA A 1094 10.01 -25.05 -20.57
N ALA A 1095 10.40 -24.06 -21.38
CA ALA A 1095 11.27 -24.20 -22.55
C ALA A 1095 12.21 -23.00 -22.70
N SER A 1096 13.29 -23.17 -23.47
CA SER A 1096 14.31 -22.16 -23.76
C SER A 1096 14.85 -22.35 -25.17
N LEU A 1097 15.23 -21.25 -25.80
CA LEU A 1097 15.91 -21.24 -27.10
C LEU A 1097 17.35 -21.78 -27.02
N ALA A 1098 18.02 -21.65 -25.86
CA ALA A 1098 19.31 -22.29 -25.60
C ALA A 1098 19.23 -23.83 -25.49
N GLY A 1099 18.02 -24.39 -25.39
CA GLY A 1099 17.76 -25.83 -25.34
C GLY A 1099 17.89 -26.46 -23.94
N ASN A 1100 17.75 -27.79 -23.87
CA ASN A 1100 17.93 -28.66 -22.69
C ASN A 1100 17.70 -28.00 -21.33
N VAL A 1101 16.42 -27.84 -20.95
CA VAL A 1101 16.02 -27.18 -19.71
C VAL A 1101 15.66 -28.17 -18.60
N GLU A 1102 15.98 -27.80 -17.36
CA GLU A 1102 15.67 -28.55 -16.16
C GLU A 1102 15.02 -27.62 -15.12
N LEU A 1103 13.87 -28.03 -14.58
CA LEU A 1103 13.29 -27.41 -13.40
C LEU A 1103 13.86 -28.11 -12.16
N LYS A 1104 14.30 -27.34 -11.16
CA LYS A 1104 15.01 -27.85 -9.97
C LYS A 1104 14.44 -27.30 -8.68
N PHE A 1105 14.59 -28.06 -7.59
CA PHE A 1105 14.29 -27.60 -6.23
C PHE A 1105 15.55 -27.20 -5.46
N GLY A 1106 15.37 -26.29 -4.51
CA GLY A 1106 16.36 -25.98 -3.48
C GLY A 1106 17.30 -24.81 -3.81
N PRO A 1107 18.30 -24.56 -2.94
CA PRO A 1107 19.10 -23.34 -2.94
C PRO A 1107 19.83 -23.14 -4.28
N PRO A 1108 19.97 -21.89 -4.77
CA PRO A 1108 20.72 -21.61 -6.00
C PRO A 1108 22.14 -22.13 -5.86
N SER A 1109 22.69 -22.70 -6.94
CA SER A 1109 24.07 -23.18 -6.99
C SER A 1109 25.09 -22.11 -6.54
N PHE A 1110 24.88 -20.86 -6.96
CA PHE A 1110 25.73 -19.71 -6.62
C PHE A 1110 25.59 -19.22 -5.17
N MET A 1111 24.44 -19.41 -4.50
CA MET A 1111 24.27 -19.16 -3.06
C MET A 1111 24.40 -20.42 -2.21
N ALA A 1112 24.73 -21.57 -2.80
CA ALA A 1112 24.69 -22.86 -2.12
C ALA A 1112 25.65 -22.92 -0.93
N ASP A 1113 26.74 -22.14 -0.94
CA ASP A 1113 27.69 -21.99 0.16
C ASP A 1113 27.50 -20.75 1.05
N ASP A 1114 26.60 -19.83 0.70
CA ASP A 1114 26.47 -18.56 1.39
C ASP A 1114 25.99 -18.73 2.86
N PRO A 1115 26.72 -18.19 3.86
CA PRO A 1115 26.43 -18.41 5.28
C PRO A 1115 25.30 -17.54 5.83
N TYR A 1116 24.65 -16.70 5.02
CA TYR A 1116 23.43 -15.95 5.33
C TYR A 1116 22.22 -16.55 4.59
N PHE A 1117 22.36 -16.98 3.35
CA PHE A 1117 21.28 -17.68 2.64
C PHE A 1117 21.01 -19.09 3.23
N ARG A 1118 22.06 -19.83 3.60
CA ARG A 1118 21.96 -21.10 4.38
C ARG A 1118 21.28 -20.95 5.75
N ARG A 1119 21.02 -19.73 6.23
CA ARG A 1119 20.24 -19.46 7.47
C ARG A 1119 18.73 -19.49 7.26
N PHE A 1120 18.27 -19.69 6.04
CA PHE A 1120 16.84 -19.67 5.76
C PHE A 1120 16.40 -20.88 4.92
N VAL A 1121 17.33 -21.51 4.18
CA VAL A 1121 17.02 -22.69 3.37
C VAL A 1121 17.25 -24.01 4.11
N ASN A 1122 16.30 -24.93 3.98
CA ASN A 1122 16.38 -26.33 4.37
C ASN A 1122 15.84 -27.21 3.23
N GLU A 1123 16.70 -28.06 2.66
CA GLU A 1123 16.36 -28.94 1.52
C GLU A 1123 15.79 -28.16 0.32
N ASP A 1124 14.51 -28.34 -0.01
CA ASP A 1124 13.78 -27.64 -1.06
C ASP A 1124 13.05 -26.36 -0.59
N THR A 1125 13.12 -26.03 0.71
CA THR A 1125 12.34 -24.95 1.32
C THR A 1125 13.17 -23.75 1.77
N ILE A 1126 12.61 -22.54 1.66
CA ILE A 1126 13.09 -21.32 2.35
C ILE A 1126 12.11 -20.92 3.46
N THR A 1127 12.62 -20.43 4.59
CA THR A 1127 11.86 -20.01 5.77
C THR A 1127 12.10 -18.53 6.07
N GLN A 1128 11.04 -17.76 6.24
CA GLN A 1128 11.08 -16.34 6.60
C GLN A 1128 10.45 -16.10 7.97
N VAL A 1129 10.94 -15.08 8.69
CA VAL A 1129 10.30 -14.61 9.92
C VAL A 1129 9.50 -13.34 9.65
N ASN A 1130 8.17 -13.45 9.69
CA ASN A 1130 7.25 -12.36 9.41
C ASN A 1130 7.13 -11.38 10.59
N ARG A 1131 6.58 -10.19 10.34
CA ARG A 1131 6.38 -9.11 11.34
C ARG A 1131 5.55 -9.52 12.58
N LYS A 1132 4.74 -10.57 12.49
CA LYS A 1132 3.93 -11.14 13.60
C LYS A 1132 4.69 -12.21 14.39
N ARG A 1133 5.95 -12.49 14.03
CA ARG A 1133 6.81 -13.57 14.56
C ARG A 1133 6.29 -14.98 14.24
N GLY A 1134 5.53 -15.10 13.16
CA GLY A 1134 5.31 -16.39 12.50
C GLY A 1134 6.51 -16.76 11.63
N THR A 1135 6.67 -18.06 11.39
CA THR A 1135 7.58 -18.60 10.38
C THR A 1135 6.75 -19.00 9.16
N ASP A 1136 6.88 -18.25 8.07
CA ASP A 1136 6.30 -18.65 6.78
C ASP A 1136 7.35 -19.42 6.00
N VAL A 1137 6.92 -20.49 5.33
CA VAL A 1137 7.83 -21.37 4.57
C VAL A 1137 7.34 -21.45 3.13
N ARG A 1138 8.27 -21.43 2.18
CA ARG A 1138 8.03 -21.61 0.75
C ARG A 1138 8.88 -22.76 0.23
N ARG A 1139 8.42 -23.50 -0.78
CA ARG A 1139 9.32 -24.28 -1.64
C ARG A 1139 9.97 -23.36 -2.67
N LEU A 1140 11.23 -23.62 -2.94
CA LEU A 1140 12.08 -22.92 -3.89
C LEU A 1140 12.20 -23.77 -5.15
N LEU A 1141 11.28 -23.58 -6.10
CA LEU A 1141 11.43 -24.09 -7.45
C LEU A 1141 12.24 -23.09 -8.27
N ARG A 1142 13.09 -23.58 -9.19
CA ARG A 1142 13.83 -22.73 -10.12
C ARG A 1142 13.94 -23.28 -11.53
N PHE A 1143 14.12 -22.36 -12.48
CA PHE A 1143 14.72 -22.63 -13.77
C PHE A 1143 16.23 -22.36 -13.68
N GLU A 1144 17.07 -23.30 -14.11
CA GLU A 1144 18.52 -23.14 -14.20
C GLU A 1144 19.01 -23.70 -15.55
N PRO A 1145 19.60 -22.89 -16.44
CA PRO A 1145 20.15 -23.39 -17.71
C PRO A 1145 21.37 -24.27 -17.42
N LEU A 1146 21.59 -25.31 -18.23
CA LEU A 1146 22.73 -26.21 -18.04
C LEU A 1146 24.07 -25.47 -18.21
N GLU A 1147 24.16 -24.62 -19.24
CA GLU A 1147 25.36 -23.84 -19.57
C GLU A 1147 25.11 -22.33 -19.36
N PRO A 1148 26.16 -21.52 -19.12
CA PRO A 1148 26.04 -20.05 -19.10
C PRO A 1148 25.55 -19.48 -20.43
N VAL A 1149 24.59 -18.57 -20.39
CA VAL A 1149 23.99 -17.92 -21.58
C VAL A 1149 24.39 -16.44 -21.67
N SER A 1150 24.45 -15.91 -22.89
CA SER A 1150 24.57 -14.47 -23.19
C SER A 1150 23.31 -13.87 -23.83
N GLU A 1151 22.46 -14.71 -24.41
CA GLU A 1151 21.11 -14.39 -24.83
C GLU A 1151 20.27 -15.66 -24.70
N ASP A 1152 19.01 -15.52 -24.33
CA ASP A 1152 18.07 -16.63 -24.23
C ASP A 1152 16.64 -16.10 -24.29
N THR A 1153 15.76 -16.90 -24.88
CA THR A 1153 14.32 -16.67 -24.90
C THR A 1153 13.66 -17.87 -24.25
N ARG A 1154 12.90 -17.64 -23.18
CA ARG A 1154 12.31 -18.69 -22.33
C ARG A 1154 10.81 -18.58 -22.31
N ALA A 1155 10.11 -19.71 -22.26
CA ALA A 1155 8.65 -19.71 -22.15
C ALA A 1155 8.19 -20.66 -21.05
N PHE A 1156 7.20 -20.21 -20.28
CA PHE A 1156 6.58 -20.92 -19.16
C PHE A 1156 5.08 -21.00 -19.42
N LEU A 1157 4.59 -22.22 -19.65
CA LEU A 1157 3.19 -22.51 -19.90
C LEU A 1157 2.53 -23.00 -18.61
N PHE A 1158 1.61 -22.19 -18.10
CA PHE A 1158 0.84 -22.45 -16.88
C PHE A 1158 -0.57 -22.92 -17.24
N GLN A 1159 -0.98 -24.04 -16.65
CA GLN A 1159 -2.32 -24.62 -16.79
C GLN A 1159 -3.00 -24.69 -15.43
N GLY A 1160 -4.15 -24.04 -15.30
CA GLY A 1160 -5.06 -24.20 -14.16
C GLY A 1160 -6.19 -25.16 -14.53
N ALA A 1161 -6.62 -26.01 -13.58
CA ALA A 1161 -7.74 -26.92 -13.77
C ALA A 1161 -8.44 -27.29 -12.46
N LEU A 1162 -9.64 -27.85 -12.56
CA LEU A 1162 -10.33 -28.50 -11.46
C LEU A 1162 -9.79 -29.92 -11.23
N ASP A 1163 -9.81 -30.40 -9.98
CA ASP A 1163 -9.49 -31.79 -9.65
C ASP A 1163 -10.60 -32.74 -10.15
N HIS A 1164 -10.20 -33.89 -10.69
CA HIS A 1164 -11.09 -34.79 -11.43
C HIS A 1164 -11.01 -36.23 -10.90
N PRO A 1165 -12.11 -37.02 -10.90
CA PRO A 1165 -12.12 -38.38 -10.35
C PRO A 1165 -11.11 -39.37 -10.98
N ASP A 1166 -10.68 -39.16 -12.24
CA ASP A 1166 -9.36 -39.62 -12.70
C ASP A 1166 -8.41 -38.39 -12.76
N PRO A 1167 -7.39 -38.29 -11.90
CA PRO A 1167 -6.45 -37.17 -11.87
C PRO A 1167 -5.65 -36.95 -13.16
N LYS A 1168 -5.64 -37.92 -14.11
CA LYS A 1168 -4.98 -37.76 -15.41
C LYS A 1168 -5.74 -36.84 -16.36
N ASP A 1169 -7.06 -36.74 -16.19
CA ASP A 1169 -7.92 -35.95 -17.07
C ASP A 1169 -8.06 -34.49 -16.59
N ALA A 1170 -7.79 -34.23 -15.31
CA ALA A 1170 -7.75 -32.88 -14.73
C ALA A 1170 -6.75 -31.97 -15.47
N LEU A 1171 -5.49 -32.40 -15.55
CA LEU A 1171 -4.43 -31.66 -16.21
C LEU A 1171 -4.13 -32.29 -17.58
N LYS A 1172 -4.75 -31.75 -18.65
CA LYS A 1172 -4.49 -32.15 -20.05
C LYS A 1172 -2.97 -32.21 -20.31
N PRO A 1173 -2.44 -33.19 -21.05
CA PRO A 1173 -1.02 -33.23 -21.41
C PRO A 1173 -0.62 -31.94 -22.12
N GLN A 1174 0.44 -31.26 -21.65
CA GLN A 1174 0.89 -30.00 -22.23
C GLN A 1174 2.36 -30.04 -22.64
N SER A 1175 2.74 -29.16 -23.55
CA SER A 1175 4.13 -28.91 -23.94
C SER A 1175 4.30 -27.48 -24.43
N VAL A 1176 5.42 -26.85 -24.10
CA VAL A 1176 5.82 -25.55 -24.66
C VAL A 1176 7.14 -25.69 -25.41
N VAL A 1177 7.29 -24.97 -26.52
CA VAL A 1177 8.49 -24.96 -27.36
C VAL A 1177 8.80 -23.52 -27.75
N VAL A 1178 10.05 -23.08 -27.53
CA VAL A 1178 10.58 -21.82 -28.08
C VAL A 1178 11.46 -22.16 -29.28
N SER A 1179 11.29 -21.47 -30.42
CA SER A 1179 12.05 -21.78 -31.63
C SER A 1179 12.14 -20.62 -32.63
N LYS A 1180 13.27 -20.54 -33.33
CA LYS A 1180 13.53 -19.68 -34.50
C LYS A 1180 13.22 -20.37 -35.84
N THR A 1181 12.68 -21.60 -35.83
CA THR A 1181 12.48 -22.44 -37.02
C THR A 1181 11.13 -23.18 -37.03
N LEU A 1182 10.12 -22.66 -36.34
CA LEU A 1182 8.74 -23.16 -36.49
C LEU A 1182 8.18 -22.75 -37.87
N PRO A 1183 7.36 -23.60 -38.53
CA PRO A 1183 6.71 -23.23 -39.78
C PRO A 1183 5.86 -21.97 -39.61
N GLY A 1184 5.98 -21.03 -40.54
CA GLY A 1184 5.36 -19.70 -40.45
C GLY A 1184 6.16 -18.67 -39.63
N CYS A 1185 7.23 -19.08 -38.95
CA CYS A 1185 8.14 -18.21 -38.18
C CYS A 1185 9.51 -18.03 -38.85
N GLU A 1186 9.57 -18.22 -40.17
CA GLU A 1186 10.79 -18.48 -40.94
C GLU A 1186 11.66 -17.25 -41.21
N THR A 1187 11.18 -16.05 -40.88
CA THR A 1187 11.86 -14.76 -41.11
C THR A 1187 12.24 -14.02 -39.81
N GLN A 1188 12.10 -14.67 -38.64
CA GLN A 1188 11.65 -13.98 -37.42
C GLN A 1188 12.53 -14.15 -36.17
N SER A 1189 12.27 -13.32 -35.15
CA SER A 1189 13.04 -13.23 -33.91
C SER A 1189 12.94 -14.49 -33.05
N PHE A 1190 11.71 -14.95 -32.78
CA PHE A 1190 11.36 -16.25 -32.20
C PHE A 1190 9.84 -16.46 -32.24
N CYS A 1191 9.40 -17.70 -32.10
CA CYS A 1191 8.02 -18.07 -31.82
C CYS A 1191 7.94 -18.97 -30.58
N VAL A 1192 6.79 -18.92 -29.91
CA VAL A 1192 6.45 -19.80 -28.78
C VAL A 1192 5.23 -20.62 -29.12
N GLN A 1193 5.39 -21.94 -29.26
CA GLN A 1193 4.28 -22.87 -29.42
C GLN A 1193 3.91 -23.47 -28.07
N ALA A 1194 2.74 -23.10 -27.56
CA ALA A 1194 2.10 -23.71 -26.40
C ALA A 1194 1.03 -24.72 -26.86
N LYS A 1195 1.07 -25.94 -26.32
CA LYS A 1195 0.10 -27.00 -26.63
C LYS A 1195 -0.54 -27.53 -25.36
N ILE A 1196 -1.87 -27.66 -25.37
CA ILE A 1196 -2.67 -28.09 -24.22
C ILE A 1196 -3.69 -29.15 -24.68
N GLY A 1197 -3.35 -30.42 -24.48
CA GLY A 1197 -4.10 -31.55 -25.04
C GLY A 1197 -4.09 -31.54 -26.57
N ASN A 1198 -5.23 -31.21 -27.16
CA ASN A 1198 -5.40 -31.08 -28.61
C ASN A 1198 -5.28 -29.62 -29.11
N GLU A 1199 -5.42 -28.64 -28.21
CA GLU A 1199 -5.31 -27.21 -28.54
C GLU A 1199 -3.83 -26.84 -28.73
N THR A 1200 -3.51 -26.04 -29.75
CA THR A 1200 -2.16 -25.54 -30.02
C THR A 1200 -2.24 -24.05 -30.33
N TYR A 1201 -1.33 -23.29 -29.75
CA TYR A 1201 -1.26 -21.83 -29.77
C TYR A 1201 0.19 -21.44 -30.11
N THR A 1202 0.48 -21.15 -31.38
CA THR A 1202 1.78 -20.67 -31.84
C THR A 1202 1.78 -19.15 -31.90
N LEU A 1203 2.42 -18.54 -30.91
CA LEU A 1203 2.53 -17.10 -30.69
C LEU A 1203 3.75 -16.53 -31.41
N ASN A 1204 3.56 -15.38 -32.07
CA ASN A 1204 4.54 -14.69 -32.90
C ASN A 1204 4.87 -13.31 -32.31
N PHE A 1205 6.15 -13.01 -32.10
CA PHE A 1205 6.62 -11.86 -31.32
C PHE A 1205 7.35 -10.79 -32.16
N ASP A 1206 7.26 -10.83 -33.48
CA ASP A 1206 7.83 -9.79 -34.36
C ASP A 1206 6.89 -8.58 -34.58
N ASN A 1207 5.61 -8.71 -34.23
CA ASN A 1207 4.58 -7.67 -34.40
C ASN A 1207 4.14 -7.05 -33.07
N ILE A 1208 4.91 -7.30 -31.99
CA ILE A 1208 4.76 -6.75 -30.64
C ILE A 1208 6.03 -5.92 -30.37
#